data_AF-A0A6C0AGK1-F1
#
_entry.id   AF-A0A6C0AGK1-F1
#
_cell.length_a   1.000
_cell.length_b   1.000
_cell.length_c   1.000
_cell.angle_alpha   90.00
_cell.angle_beta   90.00
_cell.angle_gamma   90.00
#
_symmetry.space_group_name_H-M   'P 1'
#
loop_
_entity.id
_entity.type
_entity.pdbx_description
1 polymer ?
#
loop_
_entity_poly.entity_id
_entity_poly.type
_entity_poly.pdbx_seq_one_letter_code
_entity_poly.pdbx_strand_id
1 'polypeptide(L)'
;MACSEENERQMCKIINDFAGPDNNQDIKKKYRQYVLKNHPDKLGKKAYKDLPLPMGEIVERFNNCTEKAKKMGRKVCDLEEFEKTDSKKSSKNDLEPPNKKTADCIRSVVNWPKVKPYQKFDTKKFNLEKFKEDIPLYSPKLQKLLDNIVELDKKDKKNHNKVFKHFIFTDLKQAGHGAKMIAAGLRSLGMNTCLTLSKNKKTVELVDASGDVFGVLCSSTLFGKNFRVKTRKEMMNKFNSRPDNVHGKNIRIMIVDGGYKEGIDIYDVKYAHLFEPQLTSADKTQAIGRGTRFCGQKGLKFIPNVGWKLNIYTYNSNHKNLKMEELYHLYAGTNLNEIALKEELERLSIESAVDKDLNANIHVKSGMKKKTLFQRLLSYPRLRKSGSLKALVNGGLVGGASNCDNFTCLPKEVGARATKKFSYTLPVLEKAYSSISSSLPNKPYGFNKKPSLERRKFYCDLAKKNKEYCDALISTNSKALVPVSNVDDENTNNENKLIVSESSLDAKIDTEDDHGYIPTDYYDNVKSESFTEFQKRINKDFADFKYEKISVENMCDTPMSSDRIVKFTPSQDFISHYFVPQSNTKGLLVWHSVGSGKTCTAVATKSKTWDKEDYTVLWITRTTLRADIWKNMFDKVCDYVIAEKLKAGIKIPTGSKGKKFLTKNFLPPLSFAQFSNICKVILGKKAAPKTKSSPYYKLIARNGKNDPLKKTLIIIDEAHKLLAKDLVGFEKPDFPSIEKALQFSYKTSKKESCRPLLMTATPIMNDPMDYIRLLNLLQEDQMPTQIDEFLKSFPVDDKLKFKKTAVNKFQDLLMGKISYLNRTWDPRYFVQPVFHNIEAPISEMVIGNEKFEELDKKLAEDLAKCDKIVEEAKEARKDAERRLLEEEMKYTELVEQVKKVNADMKQELADAYPKEKAYIREKYGKTKKEYMKYRDESLKNVKSIKKELKQIIRNSKKDLLNCRKDANKSFKKENLKLKKEAKEKNESTQEFVLLNKCKVKSDILKGKQ
;
A
#
# COMPACT_ATOMS: atom_id res chain seq x y z
N MET A 1 -45.02 5.28 -31.56
CA MET A 1 -43.89 5.21 -30.60
C MET A 1 -42.62 5.73 -31.28
N ALA A 2 -41.72 6.41 -30.57
CA ALA A 2 -40.50 6.97 -31.18
C ALA A 2 -39.47 5.89 -31.52
N CYS A 3 -38.89 5.94 -32.73
CA CYS A 3 -37.75 5.09 -33.10
C CYS A 3 -36.48 5.54 -32.35
N SER A 4 -36.15 4.85 -31.25
CA SER A 4 -34.88 4.96 -30.52
C SER A 4 -33.89 3.91 -31.05
N GLU A 5 -32.59 4.18 -30.89
CA GLU A 5 -31.53 3.21 -31.29
C GLU A 5 -31.71 1.84 -30.62
N GLU A 6 -32.19 1.82 -29.38
CA GLU A 6 -32.42 0.57 -28.64
C GLU A 6 -33.60 -0.22 -29.20
N ASN A 7 -34.68 0.47 -29.62
CA ASN A 7 -35.82 -0.15 -30.29
C ASN A 7 -35.42 -0.68 -31.69
N GLU A 8 -34.59 0.06 -32.42
CA GLU A 8 -34.09 -0.37 -33.73
C GLU A 8 -33.16 -1.58 -33.59
N ARG A 9 -32.25 -1.59 -32.61
CA ARG A 9 -31.38 -2.75 -32.31
C ARG A 9 -32.17 -4.00 -31.95
N GLN A 10 -33.20 -3.87 -31.10
CA GLN A 10 -34.05 -5.02 -30.74
C GLN A 10 -34.80 -5.56 -31.95
N MET A 11 -35.34 -4.70 -32.81
CA MET A 11 -36.01 -5.12 -34.04
C MET A 11 -35.06 -5.77 -35.04
N CYS A 12 -33.86 -5.19 -35.27
CA CYS A 12 -32.89 -5.76 -36.19
C CYS A 12 -32.39 -7.13 -35.74
N LYS A 13 -32.28 -7.33 -34.42
CA LYS A 13 -31.95 -8.64 -33.84
C LYS A 13 -33.06 -9.66 -34.09
N ILE A 14 -34.31 -9.28 -33.84
CA ILE A 14 -35.48 -10.11 -34.13
C ILE A 14 -35.56 -10.44 -35.63
N ILE A 15 -35.32 -9.47 -36.53
CA ILE A 15 -35.35 -9.65 -37.99
C ILE A 15 -34.20 -10.53 -38.49
N ASN A 16 -32.99 -10.38 -37.95
CA ASN A 16 -31.84 -11.23 -38.29
C ASN A 16 -32.05 -12.68 -37.83
N ASP A 17 -32.65 -12.87 -36.65
CA ASP A 17 -33.03 -14.19 -36.17
C ASP A 17 -34.10 -14.85 -37.08
N PHE A 18 -34.88 -14.06 -37.84
CA PHE A 18 -35.87 -14.54 -38.83
C PHE A 18 -35.31 -14.76 -40.25
N ALA A 19 -34.32 -14.00 -40.70
CA ALA A 19 -33.90 -13.97 -42.11
C ALA A 19 -32.97 -15.13 -42.50
N GLY A 20 -32.12 -15.60 -41.57
CA GLY A 20 -30.97 -16.43 -41.92
C GLY A 20 -29.96 -15.68 -42.82
N PRO A 21 -28.78 -16.25 -43.11
CA PRO A 21 -27.67 -15.53 -43.74
C PRO A 21 -27.94 -15.05 -45.18
N ASP A 22 -28.97 -15.56 -45.86
CA ASP A 22 -29.34 -15.12 -47.21
C ASP A 22 -30.38 -13.99 -47.17
N ASN A 23 -29.86 -12.78 -47.33
CA ASN A 23 -30.59 -11.51 -47.40
C ASN A 23 -31.37 -11.36 -48.72
N ASN A 24 -32.41 -12.18 -48.96
CA ASN A 24 -33.38 -11.84 -50.00
C ASN A 24 -34.86 -12.18 -49.72
N GLN A 25 -35.66 -11.18 -50.07
CA GLN A 25 -37.12 -10.93 -50.09
C GLN A 25 -38.10 -12.10 -49.84
N ASP A 26 -38.68 -12.14 -48.63
CA ASP A 26 -40.13 -12.03 -48.34
C ASP A 26 -40.38 -12.43 -46.88
N ILE A 27 -40.15 -11.47 -45.99
CA ILE A 27 -40.25 -11.64 -44.53
C ILE A 27 -41.66 -12.11 -44.11
N LYS A 28 -42.71 -11.73 -44.85
CA LYS A 28 -44.09 -12.15 -44.55
C LYS A 28 -44.29 -13.65 -44.76
N LYS A 29 -43.70 -14.23 -45.81
CA LYS A 29 -43.84 -15.67 -46.13
C LYS A 29 -43.09 -16.56 -45.14
N LYS A 30 -41.86 -16.20 -44.77
CA LYS A 30 -41.04 -16.96 -43.79
C LYS A 30 -41.63 -16.90 -42.37
N TYR A 31 -42.17 -15.75 -41.96
CA TYR A 31 -42.86 -15.63 -40.67
C TYR A 31 -44.15 -16.48 -40.63
N ARG A 32 -44.92 -16.55 -41.73
CA ARG A 32 -46.10 -17.44 -41.84
C ARG A 32 -45.73 -18.91 -41.59
N GLN A 33 -44.60 -19.38 -42.12
CA GLN A 33 -44.09 -20.73 -41.87
C GLN A 33 -43.65 -20.94 -40.42
N TYR A 34 -43.02 -19.94 -39.80
CA TYR A 34 -42.66 -19.97 -38.38
C TYR A 34 -43.89 -20.01 -37.46
N VAL A 35 -44.93 -19.22 -37.74
CA VAL A 35 -46.20 -19.23 -36.98
C VAL A 35 -46.97 -20.53 -37.20
N LEU A 36 -46.94 -21.13 -38.40
CA LEU A 36 -47.55 -22.45 -38.66
C LEU A 36 -46.82 -23.60 -37.94
N LYS A 37 -45.50 -23.46 -37.76
CA LYS A 37 -44.65 -24.40 -37.01
C LYS A 37 -44.80 -24.23 -35.50
N ASN A 38 -45.04 -23.00 -35.03
CA ASN A 38 -45.14 -22.64 -33.62
C ASN A 38 -46.54 -22.14 -33.24
N HIS A 39 -47.58 -22.60 -33.94
CA HIS A 39 -48.95 -22.15 -33.71
C HIS A 39 -49.40 -22.54 -32.29
N PRO A 40 -50.16 -21.70 -31.57
CA PRO A 40 -50.56 -21.97 -30.19
C PRO A 40 -51.28 -23.31 -30.00
N ASP A 41 -52.02 -23.75 -31.02
CA ASP A 41 -52.73 -25.04 -31.03
C ASP A 41 -51.79 -26.26 -31.09
N LYS A 42 -50.54 -26.08 -31.53
CA LYS A 42 -49.51 -27.15 -31.59
C LYS A 42 -48.55 -27.16 -30.40
N LEU A 43 -48.38 -26.04 -29.69
CA LEU A 43 -47.39 -25.90 -28.61
C LEU A 43 -48.01 -25.83 -27.19
N GLY A 44 -49.34 -25.81 -27.10
CA GLY A 44 -50.05 -25.72 -25.83
C GLY A 44 -49.99 -24.33 -25.20
N LYS A 45 -51.01 -23.97 -24.41
CA LYS A 45 -51.30 -22.62 -23.87
C LYS A 45 -50.15 -21.94 -23.10
N LYS A 46 -49.06 -22.63 -22.76
CA LYS A 46 -47.93 -22.09 -21.98
C LYS A 46 -46.91 -21.31 -22.82
N ALA A 47 -46.77 -21.57 -24.11
CA ALA A 47 -45.76 -20.93 -24.96
C ALA A 47 -46.11 -19.50 -25.43
N TYR A 48 -47.37 -19.07 -25.28
CA TYR A 48 -47.83 -17.78 -25.79
C TYR A 48 -47.33 -16.56 -25.00
N LYS A 49 -46.93 -16.75 -23.73
CA LYS A 49 -46.45 -15.66 -22.87
C LYS A 49 -45.01 -15.23 -23.14
N ASP A 50 -44.26 -16.01 -23.91
CA ASP A 50 -42.84 -15.75 -24.20
C ASP A 50 -42.60 -15.22 -25.63
N LEU A 51 -43.66 -14.90 -26.39
CA LEU A 51 -43.54 -14.29 -27.72
C LEU A 51 -43.37 -12.76 -27.61
N PRO A 52 -42.29 -12.18 -28.17
CA PRO A 52 -42.01 -10.76 -28.05
C PRO A 52 -42.87 -9.96 -29.04
N LEU A 53 -43.92 -9.31 -28.51
CA LEU A 53 -44.77 -8.29 -29.14
C LEU A 53 -45.74 -8.75 -30.27
N PRO A 54 -46.96 -8.17 -30.36
CA PRO A 54 -47.90 -8.42 -31.46
C PRO A 54 -47.39 -7.92 -32.82
N MET A 55 -47.70 -8.62 -33.91
CA MET A 55 -47.22 -8.33 -35.28
C MET A 55 -47.47 -6.90 -35.76
N GLY A 56 -48.62 -6.32 -35.40
CA GLY A 56 -48.94 -4.93 -35.76
C GLY A 56 -47.91 -3.95 -35.20
N GLU A 57 -47.44 -4.21 -33.98
CA GLU A 57 -46.53 -3.33 -33.27
C GLU A 57 -45.08 -3.44 -33.80
N ILE A 58 -44.65 -4.63 -34.19
CA ILE A 58 -43.31 -4.84 -34.79
C ILE A 58 -43.23 -4.18 -36.17
N VAL A 59 -44.26 -4.36 -37.00
CA VAL A 59 -44.31 -3.76 -38.35
C VAL A 59 -44.40 -2.24 -38.27
N GLU A 60 -45.21 -1.71 -37.36
CA GLU A 60 -45.34 -0.26 -37.16
C GLU A 60 -44.04 0.37 -36.64
N ARG A 61 -43.35 -0.29 -35.70
CA ARG A 61 -42.04 0.16 -35.22
C ARG A 61 -40.97 0.09 -36.33
N PHE A 62 -40.98 -0.97 -37.15
CA PHE A 62 -40.03 -1.12 -38.27
C PHE A 62 -40.22 -0.04 -39.33
N ASN A 63 -41.47 0.24 -39.71
CA ASN A 63 -41.79 1.30 -40.67
C ASN A 63 -41.38 2.69 -40.15
N ASN A 64 -41.67 2.98 -38.87
CA ASN A 64 -41.25 4.22 -38.22
C ASN A 64 -39.72 4.40 -38.18
N CYS A 65 -38.96 3.33 -37.92
CA CYS A 65 -37.50 3.38 -37.99
C CYS A 65 -36.99 3.51 -39.43
N THR A 66 -37.68 2.91 -40.40
CA THR A 66 -37.32 2.98 -41.82
C THR A 66 -37.48 4.38 -42.39
N GLU A 67 -38.56 5.08 -42.05
CA GLU A 67 -38.71 6.48 -42.44
C GLU A 67 -37.66 7.39 -41.80
N LYS A 68 -37.34 7.17 -40.52
CA LYS A 68 -36.33 7.96 -39.81
C LYS A 68 -34.92 7.74 -40.37
N ALA A 69 -34.57 6.49 -40.70
CA ALA A 69 -33.30 6.15 -41.33
C ALA A 69 -33.17 6.75 -42.74
N LYS A 70 -34.24 6.69 -43.56
CA LYS A 70 -34.28 7.33 -44.89
C LYS A 70 -34.06 8.84 -44.82
N LYS A 71 -34.67 9.54 -43.84
CA LYS A 71 -34.43 10.98 -43.60
C LYS A 71 -32.98 11.30 -43.20
N MET A 72 -32.25 10.33 -42.67
CA MET A 72 -30.85 10.46 -42.27
C MET A 72 -29.86 9.90 -43.31
N GLY A 73 -30.34 9.49 -44.50
CA GLY A 73 -29.49 8.95 -45.56
C GLY A 73 -28.90 7.57 -45.29
N ARG A 74 -29.42 6.82 -44.31
CA ARG A 74 -28.93 5.48 -43.91
C ARG A 74 -29.99 4.40 -44.11
N LYS A 75 -29.57 3.13 -44.19
CA LYS A 75 -30.49 1.98 -44.17
C LYS A 75 -30.78 1.52 -42.74
N VAL A 76 -31.98 0.96 -42.52
CA VAL A 76 -32.32 0.29 -41.25
C VAL A 76 -31.65 -1.07 -41.21
N CYS A 77 -31.10 -1.44 -40.05
CA CYS A 77 -30.34 -2.68 -39.84
C CYS A 77 -29.02 -2.79 -40.62
N ASP A 78 -28.39 -1.66 -40.97
CA ASP A 78 -27.06 -1.65 -41.57
C ASP A 78 -25.98 -1.86 -40.48
N LEU A 79 -25.58 -3.12 -40.28
CA LEU A 79 -24.69 -3.53 -39.19
C LEU A 79 -23.28 -2.95 -39.30
N GLU A 80 -22.79 -2.65 -40.51
CA GLU A 80 -21.44 -2.11 -40.73
C GLU A 80 -21.27 -0.66 -40.25
N GLU A 81 -22.37 0.10 -40.14
CA GLU A 81 -22.35 1.48 -39.64
C GLU A 81 -22.46 1.55 -38.11
N PHE A 82 -23.07 0.54 -37.47
CA PHE A 82 -23.16 0.41 -36.02
C PHE A 82 -21.80 0.08 -35.38
N GLU A 83 -20.93 -0.68 -36.06
CA GLU A 83 -19.59 -0.98 -35.55
C GLU A 83 -18.63 0.22 -35.66
N LYS A 84 -18.86 1.16 -36.60
CA LYS A 84 -18.07 2.38 -36.72
C LYS A 84 -18.44 3.43 -35.66
N THR A 85 -19.68 3.44 -35.18
CA THR A 85 -20.15 4.37 -34.14
C THR A 85 -19.84 3.88 -32.71
N ASP A 86 -19.55 2.59 -32.51
CA ASP A 86 -19.00 2.05 -31.24
C ASP A 86 -17.52 2.46 -30.98
N SER A 87 -16.91 3.24 -31.88
CA SER A 87 -15.59 3.85 -31.66
C SER A 87 -15.62 5.20 -30.91
N LYS A 88 -16.80 5.77 -30.64
CA LYS A 88 -16.98 6.82 -29.62
C LYS A 88 -17.73 6.24 -28.42
N LYS A 89 -16.97 5.53 -27.58
CA LYS A 89 -17.44 4.97 -26.31
C LYS A 89 -18.20 6.00 -25.50
N SER A 90 -19.49 5.72 -25.36
CA SER A 90 -20.29 6.04 -24.20
C SER A 90 -19.53 5.60 -22.93
N SER A 91 -19.61 6.47 -21.92
CA SER A 91 -19.11 6.31 -20.57
C SER A 91 -19.80 5.14 -19.85
N LYS A 92 -19.36 3.91 -20.14
CA LYS A 92 -19.50 2.76 -19.26
C LYS A 92 -18.26 2.66 -18.37
N ASN A 93 -18.44 2.99 -17.09
CA ASN A 93 -17.62 2.55 -15.95
C ASN A 93 -16.09 2.39 -16.20
N ASP A 94 -15.34 3.49 -16.12
CA ASP A 94 -13.88 3.46 -15.97
C ASP A 94 -13.46 3.07 -14.53
N LEU A 95 -13.80 1.85 -14.11
CA LEU A 95 -13.05 1.17 -13.06
C LEU A 95 -12.21 0.12 -13.76
N GLU A 96 -10.92 0.41 -13.95
CA GLU A 96 -9.98 -0.66 -14.30
C GLU A 96 -9.99 -1.69 -13.17
N PRO A 97 -10.13 -2.99 -13.49
CA PRO A 97 -10.07 -4.00 -12.46
C PRO A 97 -8.69 -3.97 -11.79
N PRO A 98 -8.61 -4.33 -10.49
CA PRO A 98 -7.35 -4.54 -9.80
C PRO A 98 -6.35 -5.32 -10.67
N ASN A 99 -5.16 -4.77 -10.88
CA ASN A 99 -4.10 -5.42 -11.61
C ASN A 99 -2.89 -5.58 -10.69
N LYS A 100 -2.85 -6.74 -10.02
CA LYS A 100 -1.76 -7.10 -9.10
C LYS A 100 -0.38 -7.04 -9.78
N LYS A 101 -0.27 -7.41 -11.06
CA LYS A 101 1.01 -7.32 -11.79
C LYS A 101 1.45 -5.87 -11.94
N THR A 102 0.53 -4.94 -12.22
CA THR A 102 0.81 -3.51 -12.25
C THR A 102 1.19 -2.99 -10.87
N ALA A 103 0.48 -3.38 -9.81
CA ALA A 103 0.83 -3.01 -8.43
C ALA A 103 2.25 -3.48 -8.04
N ASP A 104 2.57 -4.76 -8.27
CA ASP A 104 3.90 -5.32 -8.00
C ASP A 104 5.00 -4.63 -8.84
N CYS A 105 4.67 -4.27 -10.09
CA CYS A 105 5.55 -3.51 -10.98
C CYS A 105 5.81 -2.09 -10.44
N ILE A 106 4.77 -1.34 -10.06
CA ILE A 106 4.87 -0.02 -9.44
C ILE A 106 5.82 -0.09 -8.23
N ARG A 107 5.58 -1.06 -7.33
CA ARG A 107 6.37 -1.23 -6.12
C ARG A 107 7.85 -1.42 -6.40
N SER A 108 8.18 -2.18 -7.45
CA SER A 108 9.57 -2.49 -7.83
C SER A 108 10.24 -1.32 -8.56
N VAL A 109 9.52 -0.67 -9.47
CA VAL A 109 10.02 0.44 -10.32
C VAL A 109 10.33 1.68 -9.49
N VAL A 110 9.53 1.93 -8.46
CA VAL A 110 9.73 3.02 -7.49
C VAL A 110 11.08 2.90 -6.74
N ASN A 111 11.62 1.68 -6.61
CA ASN A 111 12.96 1.48 -6.07
C ASN A 111 14.02 1.54 -7.16
N TRP A 112 13.79 0.85 -8.28
CA TRP A 112 14.70 0.82 -9.42
C TRP A 112 13.94 0.37 -10.69
N PRO A 113 13.94 1.11 -11.81
CA PRO A 113 13.09 0.84 -12.96
C PRO A 113 13.54 -0.36 -13.80
N LYS A 114 14.84 -0.45 -14.11
CA LYS A 114 15.43 -1.52 -14.92
C LYS A 114 16.83 -1.83 -14.42
N VAL A 115 17.09 -3.10 -14.11
CA VAL A 115 18.38 -3.52 -13.55
C VAL A 115 19.28 -4.03 -14.67
N LYS A 116 20.48 -3.46 -14.77
CA LYS A 116 21.52 -3.88 -15.70
C LYS A 116 22.56 -4.74 -14.96
N PRO A 117 23.23 -5.70 -15.63
CA PRO A 117 24.20 -6.59 -14.98
C PRO A 117 25.31 -5.84 -14.25
N TYR A 118 25.80 -4.72 -14.79
CA TYR A 118 26.87 -3.94 -14.16
C TYR A 118 26.43 -3.14 -12.92
N GLN A 119 25.14 -3.08 -12.63
CA GLN A 119 24.59 -2.39 -11.44
C GLN A 119 24.52 -3.34 -10.22
N LYS A 120 24.68 -4.65 -10.44
CA LYS A 120 24.57 -5.65 -9.37
C LYS A 120 25.91 -5.85 -8.67
N PHE A 121 26.03 -5.36 -7.43
CA PHE A 121 27.27 -5.40 -6.65
C PHE A 121 27.84 -6.79 -6.39
N ASP A 122 26.98 -7.82 -6.42
CA ASP A 122 27.35 -9.21 -6.16
C ASP A 122 27.76 -9.97 -7.44
N THR A 123 28.08 -9.24 -8.52
CA THR A 123 28.50 -9.80 -9.80
C THR A 123 29.85 -9.26 -10.24
N LYS A 124 30.61 -10.06 -11.01
CA LYS A 124 31.89 -9.63 -11.58
C LYS A 124 31.78 -8.45 -12.57
N LYS A 125 30.57 -8.21 -13.11
CA LYS A 125 30.32 -7.12 -14.06
C LYS A 125 30.08 -5.78 -13.37
N PHE A 126 30.01 -5.76 -12.03
CA PHE A 126 29.72 -4.56 -11.27
C PHE A 126 30.68 -3.43 -11.62
N ASN A 127 30.13 -2.28 -12.00
CA ASN A 127 30.91 -1.08 -12.31
C ASN A 127 30.42 0.06 -11.42
N LEU A 128 31.29 0.49 -10.51
CA LEU A 128 30.95 1.46 -9.47
C LEU A 128 30.67 2.86 -10.04
N GLU A 129 31.49 3.32 -10.98
CA GLU A 129 31.38 4.67 -11.54
C GLU A 129 30.12 4.81 -12.40
N LYS A 130 29.84 3.83 -13.27
CA LYS A 130 28.58 3.79 -14.01
C LYS A 130 27.37 3.70 -13.09
N PHE A 131 27.47 2.96 -11.98
CA PHE A 131 26.39 2.89 -11.01
C PHE A 131 26.15 4.24 -10.34
N LYS A 132 27.20 4.96 -9.92
CA LYS A 132 27.11 6.32 -9.37
C LYS A 132 26.37 7.26 -10.31
N GLU A 133 26.71 7.25 -11.60
CA GLU A 133 26.03 8.04 -12.64
C GLU A 133 24.56 7.65 -12.83
N ASP A 134 24.23 6.36 -12.68
CA ASP A 134 22.87 5.86 -12.84
C ASP A 134 21.95 6.27 -11.65
N ILE A 135 22.46 6.39 -10.41
CA ILE A 135 21.61 6.59 -9.21
C ILE A 135 20.61 7.74 -9.34
N PRO A 136 21.00 8.99 -9.71
CA PRO A 136 20.07 10.11 -9.77
C PRO A 136 18.94 9.90 -10.78
N LEU A 137 19.21 9.19 -11.88
CA LEU A 137 18.24 8.93 -12.94
C LEU A 137 17.38 7.69 -12.67
N TYR A 138 17.95 6.63 -12.11
CA TYR A 138 17.24 5.37 -11.89
C TYR A 138 16.50 5.37 -10.54
N SER A 139 17.06 6.00 -9.51
CA SER A 139 16.48 5.99 -8.17
C SER A 139 16.87 7.25 -7.38
N PRO A 140 16.18 8.38 -7.62
CA PRO A 140 16.30 9.57 -6.76
C PRO A 140 16.05 9.23 -5.28
N LYS A 141 15.22 8.21 -5.02
CA LYS A 141 14.99 7.71 -3.66
C LYS A 141 16.25 7.08 -3.04
N LEU A 142 17.01 6.28 -3.79
CA LEU A 142 18.29 5.77 -3.31
C LEU A 142 19.27 6.94 -3.08
N GLN A 143 19.31 7.93 -3.96
CA GLN A 143 20.11 9.14 -3.74
C GLN A 143 19.77 9.79 -2.39
N LYS A 144 18.49 10.05 -2.11
CA LYS A 144 18.03 10.61 -0.84
C LYS A 144 18.40 9.76 0.38
N LEU A 145 18.41 8.43 0.26
CA LEU A 145 18.88 7.55 1.32
C LEU A 145 20.37 7.78 1.61
N LEU A 146 21.20 7.78 0.57
CA LEU A 146 22.64 7.98 0.69
C LEU A 146 22.98 9.37 1.23
N ASP A 147 22.34 10.42 0.70
CA ASP A 147 22.50 11.80 1.15
C ASP A 147 22.16 11.94 2.64
N ASN A 148 21.04 11.34 3.07
CA ASN A 148 20.63 11.38 4.47
C ASN A 148 21.63 10.66 5.38
N ILE A 149 22.19 9.51 4.97
CA ILE A 149 23.24 8.84 5.75
C ILE A 149 24.46 9.77 5.92
N VAL A 150 24.91 10.41 4.85
CA VAL A 150 26.04 11.36 4.88
C VAL A 150 25.73 12.57 5.76
N GLU A 151 24.51 13.11 5.70
CA GLU A 151 24.09 14.25 6.52
C GLU A 151 24.03 13.89 8.01
N LEU A 152 23.51 12.70 8.34
CA LEU A 152 23.49 12.19 9.71
C LEU A 152 24.90 11.98 10.25
N ASP A 153 25.82 11.47 9.44
CA ASP A 153 27.22 11.31 9.82
C ASP A 153 27.91 12.64 10.12
N LYS A 154 27.66 13.66 9.28
CA LYS A 154 28.18 15.02 9.54
C LYS A 154 27.64 15.56 10.86
N LYS A 155 26.34 15.39 11.13
CA LYS A 155 25.69 15.79 12.39
C LYS A 155 26.26 15.05 13.58
N ASP A 156 26.49 13.75 13.46
CA ASP A 156 27.00 12.92 14.55
C ASP A 156 28.47 13.18 14.86
N LYS A 157 29.31 13.36 13.83
CA LYS A 157 30.70 13.81 14.01
C LYS A 157 30.73 15.17 14.70
N LYS A 158 29.88 16.12 14.30
CA LYS A 158 29.79 17.44 14.94
C LYS A 158 29.36 17.35 16.42
N ASN A 159 28.33 16.56 16.71
CA ASN A 159 27.70 16.55 18.04
C ASN A 159 28.32 15.56 19.03
N HIS A 160 29.00 14.52 18.54
CA HIS A 160 29.45 13.39 19.35
C HIS A 160 30.87 12.93 19.03
N ASN A 161 31.54 13.52 18.03
CA ASN A 161 32.85 13.10 17.52
C ASN A 161 32.92 11.61 17.13
N LYS A 162 31.79 11.03 16.70
CA LYS A 162 31.68 9.62 16.29
C LYS A 162 30.50 9.44 15.35
N VAL A 163 30.48 8.33 14.62
CA VAL A 163 29.33 7.87 13.84
C VAL A 163 28.61 6.74 14.59
N PHE A 164 27.40 6.40 14.16
CA PHE A 164 26.58 5.38 14.80
C PHE A 164 26.13 4.31 13.81
N LYS A 165 25.57 3.22 14.34
CA LYS A 165 25.04 2.13 13.53
C LYS A 165 23.70 2.48 12.90
N HIS A 166 23.51 2.00 11.67
CA HIS A 166 22.26 2.10 10.93
C HIS A 166 21.72 0.70 10.60
N PHE A 167 20.40 0.62 10.51
CA PHE A 167 19.72 -0.52 9.91
C PHE A 167 18.84 -0.03 8.75
N ILE A 168 18.93 -0.70 7.61
CA ILE A 168 18.15 -0.37 6.41
C ILE A 168 17.25 -1.56 6.09
N PHE A 169 15.94 -1.33 6.11
CA PHE A 169 14.92 -2.32 5.80
C PHE A 169 14.32 -2.08 4.41
N THR A 170 14.20 -3.14 3.62
CA THR A 170 13.45 -3.17 2.36
C THR A 170 12.53 -4.38 2.34
N ASP A 171 11.25 -4.16 2.06
CA ASP A 171 10.24 -5.21 1.91
C ASP A 171 10.45 -6.02 0.60
N LEU A 172 11.17 -5.46 -0.38
CA LEU A 172 11.43 -6.13 -1.65
C LEU A 172 12.47 -7.24 -1.53
N LYS A 173 12.03 -8.49 -1.73
CA LYS A 173 12.86 -9.71 -1.75
C LYS A 173 13.62 -9.92 -3.07
N GLN A 174 13.26 -9.17 -4.12
CA GLN A 174 13.80 -9.35 -5.46
C GLN A 174 15.23 -8.81 -5.55
N ALA A 175 16.14 -9.61 -6.08
CA ALA A 175 17.57 -9.29 -6.24
C ALA A 175 17.86 -8.00 -7.03
N GLY A 176 16.88 -7.50 -7.80
CA GLY A 176 17.01 -6.31 -8.62
C GLY A 176 16.51 -5.00 -8.02
N HIS A 177 15.68 -5.05 -6.97
CA HIS A 177 14.93 -3.86 -6.53
C HIS A 177 15.02 -3.61 -5.01
N GLY A 178 15.59 -4.54 -4.25
CA GLY A 178 15.74 -4.44 -2.80
C GLY A 178 17.19 -4.34 -2.34
N ALA A 179 17.56 -5.20 -1.39
CA ALA A 179 18.79 -5.08 -0.60
C ALA A 179 20.08 -4.94 -1.43
N LYS A 180 20.16 -5.59 -2.60
CA LYS A 180 21.36 -5.54 -3.44
C LYS A 180 21.62 -4.19 -4.09
N MET A 181 20.56 -3.46 -4.47
CA MET A 181 20.72 -2.10 -5.03
C MET A 181 21.12 -1.11 -3.95
N ILE A 182 20.58 -1.28 -2.74
CA ILE A 182 21.00 -0.49 -1.57
C ILE A 182 22.49 -0.76 -1.25
N ALA A 183 22.91 -2.02 -1.27
CA ALA A 183 24.31 -2.40 -1.08
C ALA A 183 25.23 -1.80 -2.16
N ALA A 184 24.80 -1.78 -3.43
CA ALA A 184 25.51 -1.08 -4.50
C ALA A 184 25.59 0.44 -4.23
N GLY A 185 24.54 1.05 -3.67
CA GLY A 185 24.55 2.43 -3.20
C GLY A 185 25.54 2.68 -2.06
N LEU A 186 25.63 1.80 -1.07
CA LEU A 186 26.63 1.95 0.00
C LEU A 186 28.07 1.81 -0.53
N ARG A 187 28.30 0.94 -1.53
CA ARG A 187 29.59 0.89 -2.24
C ARG A 187 29.91 2.23 -2.91
N SER A 188 28.92 2.95 -3.40
CA SER A 188 29.10 4.25 -4.06
C SER A 188 29.56 5.36 -3.10
N LEU A 189 29.21 5.24 -1.82
CA LEU A 189 29.75 6.05 -0.71
C LEU A 189 31.17 5.63 -0.27
N GLY A 190 31.77 4.62 -0.89
CA GLY A 190 33.08 4.10 -0.52
C GLY A 190 33.07 3.06 0.61
N MET A 191 31.90 2.60 1.06
CA MET A 191 31.81 1.59 2.12
C MET A 191 32.18 0.18 1.62
N ASN A 192 32.70 -0.66 2.50
CA ASN A 192 33.08 -2.06 2.24
C ASN A 192 32.03 -3.05 2.75
N THR A 193 31.87 -4.18 2.06
CA THR A 193 31.00 -5.28 2.51
C THR A 193 31.77 -6.23 3.43
N CYS A 194 31.17 -6.69 4.52
CA CYS A 194 31.75 -7.75 5.35
C CYS A 194 31.57 -9.16 4.76
N LEU A 195 31.04 -9.28 3.55
CA LEU A 195 30.72 -10.56 2.88
C LEU A 195 31.53 -10.74 1.61
N THR A 196 32.07 -11.95 1.41
CA THR A 196 32.78 -12.36 0.20
C THR A 196 32.45 -13.81 -0.19
N LEU A 197 32.85 -14.21 -1.40
CA LEU A 197 32.88 -15.62 -1.78
C LEU A 197 34.11 -16.28 -1.16
N SER A 198 33.92 -17.48 -0.62
CA SER A 198 35.01 -18.31 -0.11
C SER A 198 36.06 -18.61 -1.19
N LYS A 199 37.27 -19.01 -0.77
CA LYS A 199 38.36 -19.35 -1.70
C LYS A 199 37.93 -20.38 -2.77
N ASN A 200 37.10 -21.35 -2.39
CA ASN A 200 36.58 -22.38 -3.29
C ASN A 200 35.31 -21.95 -4.07
N LYS A 201 34.83 -20.72 -3.88
CA LYS A 201 33.64 -20.10 -4.53
C LYS A 201 32.33 -20.88 -4.32
N LYS A 202 32.27 -21.75 -3.31
CA LYS A 202 31.05 -22.53 -3.01
C LYS A 202 30.13 -21.81 -2.03
N THR A 203 30.66 -20.90 -1.22
CA THR A 203 29.98 -20.36 -0.03
C THR A 203 30.19 -18.86 0.13
N VAL A 204 29.23 -18.20 0.78
CA VAL A 204 29.38 -16.81 1.24
C VAL A 204 29.92 -16.83 2.67
N GLU A 205 30.99 -16.10 2.92
CA GLU A 205 31.72 -16.06 4.18
C GLU A 205 31.94 -14.60 4.63
N LEU A 206 32.19 -14.44 5.93
CA LEU A 206 32.53 -13.14 6.50
C LEU A 206 34.00 -12.84 6.28
N VAL A 207 34.30 -11.56 6.03
CA VAL A 207 35.66 -11.04 5.93
C VAL A 207 35.80 -9.81 6.84
N ASP A 208 37.00 -9.65 7.40
CA ASP A 208 37.37 -8.43 8.11
C ASP A 208 37.71 -7.35 7.08
N ALA A 209 36.71 -6.54 6.75
CA ALA A 209 36.89 -5.37 5.92
C ALA A 209 37.36 -4.17 6.76
N SER A 210 38.23 -3.34 6.19
CA SER A 210 38.67 -2.08 6.78
C SER A 210 37.75 -0.91 6.39
N GLY A 211 37.82 0.19 7.16
CA GLY A 211 37.03 1.39 6.92
C GLY A 211 35.56 1.24 7.34
N ASP A 212 34.66 1.91 6.64
CA ASP A 212 33.23 1.83 6.92
C ASP A 212 32.62 0.56 6.31
N VAL A 213 32.10 -0.32 7.17
CA VAL A 213 31.66 -1.67 6.76
C VAL A 213 30.13 -1.82 6.83
N PHE A 214 29.54 -2.50 5.85
CA PHE A 214 28.13 -2.90 5.87
C PHE A 214 27.94 -4.43 5.71
N GLY A 215 26.86 -4.94 6.28
CA GLY A 215 26.38 -6.31 6.14
C GLY A 215 25.06 -6.37 5.38
N VAL A 216 24.77 -7.52 4.75
CA VAL A 216 23.54 -7.73 3.98
C VAL A 216 22.88 -9.05 4.36
N LEU A 217 21.63 -8.98 4.80
CA LEU A 217 20.72 -10.11 4.98
C LEU A 217 19.65 -10.06 3.89
N CYS A 218 19.83 -10.89 2.85
CA CYS A 218 18.86 -11.02 1.76
C CYS A 218 18.38 -12.47 1.60
N SER A 219 17.09 -12.62 1.34
CA SER A 219 16.41 -13.88 1.06
C SER A 219 16.74 -14.46 -0.31
N SER A 220 17.15 -13.61 -1.26
CA SER A 220 17.69 -14.03 -2.55
C SER A 220 19.16 -14.46 -2.44
N THR A 221 19.65 -15.20 -3.42
CA THR A 221 21.07 -15.60 -3.49
C THR A 221 21.97 -14.37 -3.45
N LEU A 222 23.11 -14.45 -2.78
CA LEU A 222 24.15 -13.43 -2.80
C LEU A 222 25.41 -14.03 -3.43
N PHE A 223 26.01 -13.34 -4.40
CA PHE A 223 27.13 -13.87 -5.19
C PHE A 223 26.80 -15.22 -5.87
N GLY A 224 25.53 -15.42 -6.22
CA GLY A 224 25.02 -16.66 -6.80
C GLY A 224 24.87 -17.84 -5.84
N LYS A 225 25.03 -17.63 -4.52
CA LYS A 225 24.92 -18.68 -3.49
C LYS A 225 23.88 -18.33 -2.43
N ASN A 226 23.26 -19.36 -1.83
CA ASN A 226 22.34 -19.17 -0.71
C ASN A 226 23.09 -18.87 0.59
N PHE A 227 22.49 -18.03 1.43
CA PHE A 227 23.08 -17.63 2.70
C PHE A 227 23.00 -18.76 3.73
N ARG A 228 24.14 -19.18 4.29
CA ARG A 228 24.18 -20.23 5.31
C ARG A 228 23.70 -19.70 6.67
N VAL A 229 23.04 -20.57 7.44
CA VAL A 229 22.61 -20.24 8.82
C VAL A 229 23.80 -19.86 9.71
N LYS A 230 24.95 -20.51 9.52
CA LYS A 230 26.20 -20.23 10.25
C LYS A 230 26.69 -18.80 9.99
N THR A 231 26.91 -18.43 8.72
CA THR A 231 27.36 -17.08 8.31
C THR A 231 26.44 -15.98 8.84
N ARG A 232 25.11 -16.21 8.83
CA ARG A 232 24.13 -15.29 9.42
C ARG A 232 24.35 -15.08 10.91
N LYS A 233 24.52 -16.16 11.68
CA LYS A 233 24.74 -16.06 13.13
C LYS A 233 26.02 -15.31 13.43
N GLU A 234 27.11 -15.62 12.73
CA GLU A 234 28.39 -14.93 12.89
C GLU A 234 28.28 -13.44 12.58
N MET A 235 27.57 -13.08 11.50
CA MET A 235 27.40 -11.68 11.12
C MET A 235 26.58 -10.90 12.15
N MET A 236 25.49 -11.51 12.64
CA MET A 236 24.66 -10.90 13.68
C MET A 236 25.40 -10.78 15.01
N ASN A 237 26.20 -11.78 15.39
CA ASN A 237 27.03 -11.72 16.58
C ASN A 237 28.07 -10.60 16.49
N LYS A 238 28.73 -10.45 15.34
CA LYS A 238 29.70 -9.36 15.09
C LYS A 238 29.03 -7.99 15.06
N PHE A 239 27.80 -7.89 14.52
CA PHE A 239 27.06 -6.63 14.52
C PHE A 239 26.59 -6.21 15.93
N ASN A 240 26.18 -7.18 16.76
CA ASN A 240 25.63 -6.97 18.09
C ASN A 240 26.68 -7.04 19.22
N SER A 241 27.96 -7.21 18.90
CA SER A 241 29.03 -7.33 19.91
C SER A 241 29.19 -6.04 20.71
N ARG A 242 29.27 -6.18 22.05
CA ARG A 242 29.51 -5.09 22.99
C ARG A 242 30.77 -5.40 23.81
N PRO A 243 31.64 -4.41 24.06
CA PRO A 243 31.57 -3.02 23.60
C PRO A 243 32.01 -2.82 22.13
N ASP A 244 32.62 -3.85 21.52
CA ASP A 244 33.42 -3.75 20.29
C ASP A 244 32.73 -3.12 19.07
N ASN A 245 31.41 -3.27 18.95
CA ASN A 245 30.65 -2.75 17.81
C ASN A 245 29.46 -1.88 18.22
N VAL A 246 29.50 -1.20 19.37
CA VAL A 246 28.43 -0.27 19.77
C VAL A 246 28.28 0.87 18.75
N HIS A 247 29.40 1.41 18.26
CA HIS A 247 29.44 2.53 17.31
C HIS A 247 29.72 2.09 15.85
N GLY A 248 29.64 0.79 15.56
CA GLY A 248 29.76 0.31 14.18
C GLY A 248 31.17 0.13 13.64
N LYS A 249 32.19 0.06 14.49
CA LYS A 249 33.61 -0.13 14.11
C LYS A 249 33.83 -1.37 13.22
N ASN A 250 33.11 -2.45 13.49
CA ASN A 250 33.23 -3.73 12.78
C ASN A 250 32.20 -3.87 11.66
N ILE A 251 30.94 -3.56 11.94
CA ILE A 251 29.85 -3.48 10.96
C ILE A 251 28.97 -2.31 11.35
N ARG A 252 28.96 -1.28 10.51
CA ARG A 252 28.28 -0.01 10.75
C ARG A 252 26.83 -0.03 10.26
N ILE A 253 26.58 -0.58 9.08
CA ILE A 253 25.24 -0.59 8.47
C ILE A 253 24.80 -2.03 8.20
N MET A 254 23.58 -2.38 8.62
CA MET A 254 22.96 -3.66 8.29
C MET A 254 21.80 -3.45 7.32
N ILE A 255 21.89 -4.02 6.12
CA ILE A 255 20.78 -4.04 5.15
C ILE A 255 20.01 -5.35 5.33
N VAL A 256 18.69 -5.27 5.44
CA VAL A 256 17.82 -6.42 5.67
C VAL A 256 16.61 -6.36 4.77
N ASP A 257 16.33 -7.47 4.08
CA ASP A 257 15.16 -7.59 3.23
C ASP A 257 13.93 -8.19 3.94
N GLY A 258 12.79 -8.18 3.24
CA GLY A 258 11.51 -8.67 3.76
C GLY A 258 11.50 -10.17 4.12
N GLY A 259 12.53 -10.95 3.78
CA GLY A 259 12.65 -12.35 4.20
C GLY A 259 13.11 -12.51 5.65
N TYR A 260 13.72 -11.49 6.22
CA TYR A 260 14.14 -11.44 7.63
C TYR A 260 13.30 -10.44 8.42
N LYS A 261 12.04 -10.25 8.00
CA LYS A 261 11.01 -9.58 8.81
C LYS A 261 10.86 -10.20 10.19
N GLU A 262 11.30 -11.44 10.41
CA GLU A 262 11.24 -12.19 11.67
C GLU A 262 12.60 -12.84 11.98
N GLY A 263 12.85 -13.14 13.26
CA GLY A 263 13.99 -13.98 13.68
C GLY A 263 15.37 -13.32 13.73
N ILE A 264 15.44 -11.98 13.74
CA ILE A 264 16.69 -11.22 13.97
C ILE A 264 16.51 -10.14 15.04
N ASP A 265 17.60 -9.85 15.75
CA ASP A 265 17.68 -8.79 16.76
C ASP A 265 18.85 -7.86 16.42
N ILE A 266 18.61 -6.55 16.47
CA ILE A 266 19.57 -5.53 16.04
C ILE A 266 19.76 -4.55 17.19
N TYR A 267 20.97 -4.53 17.75
CA TYR A 267 21.30 -3.75 18.94
C TYR A 267 22.12 -2.50 18.63
N ASP A 268 22.00 -1.49 19.48
CA ASP A 268 22.77 -0.23 19.48
C ASP A 268 22.74 0.53 18.14
N VAL A 269 21.59 0.54 17.47
CA VAL A 269 21.31 1.31 16.26
C VAL A 269 20.66 2.65 16.63
N LYS A 270 21.24 3.74 16.12
CA LYS A 270 20.67 5.09 16.29
C LYS A 270 19.66 5.42 15.19
N TYR A 271 19.84 4.81 14.01
CA TYR A 271 19.08 5.09 12.80
C TYR A 271 18.49 3.82 12.19
N ALA A 272 17.20 3.88 11.87
CA ALA A 272 16.52 2.91 11.04
C ALA A 272 16.02 3.59 9.76
N HIS A 273 16.23 2.96 8.62
CA HIS A 273 15.80 3.46 7.31
C HIS A 273 14.83 2.46 6.70
N LEU A 274 13.56 2.83 6.56
CA LEU A 274 12.56 2.05 5.83
C LEU A 274 12.58 2.55 4.37
N PHE A 275 13.24 1.80 3.49
CA PHE A 275 13.46 2.23 2.11
C PHE A 275 12.15 2.36 1.30
N GLU A 276 11.08 1.74 1.78
CA GLU A 276 9.73 1.97 1.30
C GLU A 276 8.71 1.92 2.44
N PRO A 277 7.59 2.68 2.34
CA PRO A 277 6.51 2.64 3.32
C PRO A 277 5.90 1.25 3.36
N GLN A 278 5.64 0.73 4.56
CA GLN A 278 5.07 -0.61 4.75
C GLN A 278 3.56 -0.62 4.49
N LEU A 279 3.07 -1.65 3.80
CA LEU A 279 1.67 -1.73 3.34
C LEU A 279 0.68 -1.93 4.49
N THR A 280 1.13 -2.48 5.62
CA THR A 280 0.31 -2.72 6.81
C THR A 280 1.01 -2.22 8.07
N SER A 281 0.22 -1.89 9.11
CA SER A 281 0.73 -1.53 10.44
C SER A 281 1.49 -2.69 11.10
N ALA A 282 1.07 -3.93 10.84
CA ALA A 282 1.72 -5.15 11.29
C ALA A 282 3.13 -5.28 10.68
N ASP A 283 3.27 -5.14 9.36
CA ASP A 283 4.57 -5.18 8.67
C ASP A 283 5.51 -4.10 9.21
N LYS A 284 4.99 -2.89 9.42
CA LYS A 284 5.75 -1.78 10.02
C LYS A 284 6.26 -2.12 11.41
N THR A 285 5.40 -2.68 12.27
CA THR A 285 5.74 -3.08 13.64
C THR A 285 6.78 -4.19 13.64
N GLN A 286 6.67 -5.16 12.73
CA GLN A 286 7.63 -6.25 12.60
C GLN A 286 8.99 -5.78 12.09
N ALA A 287 9.02 -4.87 11.10
CA ALA A 287 10.25 -4.32 10.55
C ALA A 287 11.03 -3.48 11.59
N ILE A 288 10.34 -2.58 12.29
CA ILE A 288 10.93 -1.73 13.33
C ILE A 288 11.26 -2.54 14.59
N GLY A 289 10.45 -3.55 14.90
CA GLY A 289 10.58 -4.43 16.05
C GLY A 289 11.92 -5.17 16.17
N ARG A 290 12.72 -5.18 15.09
CA ARG A 290 14.09 -5.73 15.09
C ARG A 290 15.09 -4.84 15.83
N GLY A 291 14.87 -3.52 15.81
CA GLY A 291 15.69 -2.52 16.52
C GLY A 291 15.14 -2.10 17.89
N THR A 292 13.86 -2.34 18.18
CA THR A 292 13.20 -1.95 19.44
C THR A 292 13.08 -3.13 20.42
N ARG A 293 14.20 -3.80 20.72
CA ARG A 293 14.23 -4.89 21.70
C ARG A 293 14.47 -4.38 23.11
N PHE A 294 14.01 -5.16 24.10
CA PHE A 294 14.23 -4.89 25.52
C PHE A 294 15.73 -4.72 25.81
N CYS A 295 16.13 -3.56 26.34
CA CYS A 295 17.52 -3.15 26.56
C CYS A 295 18.43 -3.28 25.32
N GLY A 296 17.84 -3.27 24.12
CA GLY A 296 18.55 -3.46 22.85
C GLY A 296 19.45 -2.28 22.48
N GLN A 297 19.23 -1.11 23.08
CA GLN A 297 19.98 0.12 22.78
C GLN A 297 20.89 0.59 23.93
N LYS A 298 21.11 -0.26 24.95
CA LYS A 298 21.85 0.13 26.16
C LYS A 298 23.31 0.55 25.94
N GLY A 299 23.91 0.18 24.81
CA GLY A 299 25.25 0.68 24.46
C GLY A 299 25.25 2.17 24.07
N LEU A 300 24.09 2.76 23.77
CA LEU A 300 23.93 4.18 23.45
C LEU A 300 23.61 4.98 24.72
N LYS A 301 23.90 6.29 24.68
CA LYS A 301 23.60 7.21 25.79
C LYS A 301 22.09 7.25 26.06
N PHE A 302 21.70 6.93 27.29
CA PHE A 302 20.35 7.15 27.81
C PHE A 302 20.12 8.66 28.01
N ILE A 303 18.99 9.19 27.54
CA ILE A 303 18.64 10.60 27.72
C ILE A 303 17.68 10.71 28.91
N PRO A 304 18.01 11.45 29.99
CA PRO A 304 17.11 11.66 31.11
C PRO A 304 15.73 12.15 30.64
N ASN A 305 14.65 11.65 31.25
CA ASN A 305 13.26 12.01 30.90
C ASN A 305 12.77 11.61 29.50
N VAL A 306 13.63 11.02 28.65
CA VAL A 306 13.28 10.63 27.28
C VAL A 306 13.61 9.17 26.96
N GLY A 307 14.64 8.60 27.57
CA GLY A 307 15.18 7.27 27.26
C GLY A 307 16.07 7.24 26.03
N TRP A 308 16.32 6.04 25.50
CA TRP A 308 17.01 5.90 24.20
C TRP A 308 16.11 6.35 23.06
N LYS A 309 16.69 6.90 21.98
CA LYS A 309 15.95 7.29 20.76
C LYS A 309 16.38 6.44 19.56
N LEU A 310 15.41 6.05 18.74
CA LEU A 310 15.63 5.41 17.43
C LEU A 310 15.00 6.31 16.37
N ASN A 311 15.83 6.93 15.53
CA ASN A 311 15.33 7.78 14.45
C ASN A 311 14.99 6.91 13.23
N ILE A 312 13.71 6.88 12.87
CA ILE A 312 13.16 6.03 11.82
C ILE A 312 12.82 6.89 10.61
N TYR A 313 13.62 6.79 9.55
CA TYR A 313 13.42 7.49 8.28
C TYR A 313 12.66 6.62 7.31
N THR A 314 11.48 7.04 6.86
CA THR A 314 10.71 6.37 5.82
C THR A 314 10.84 7.14 4.51
N TYR A 315 11.27 6.45 3.44
CA TYR A 315 11.49 7.04 2.13
C TYR A 315 10.28 6.81 1.24
N ASN A 316 9.52 7.88 1.01
CA ASN A 316 8.32 7.88 0.19
C ASN A 316 8.66 8.38 -1.21
N SER A 317 8.12 7.71 -2.22
CA SER A 317 8.20 8.23 -3.59
C SER A 317 6.91 8.91 -3.98
N ASN A 318 7.03 10.02 -4.68
CA ASN A 318 5.91 10.78 -5.21
C ASN A 318 6.16 11.16 -6.68
N HIS A 319 5.08 11.50 -7.37
CA HIS A 319 5.12 12.16 -8.66
C HIS A 319 4.09 13.26 -8.60
N LYS A 320 4.56 14.52 -8.63
CA LYS A 320 3.73 15.69 -8.36
C LYS A 320 3.01 15.51 -7.01
N ASN A 321 1.68 15.54 -6.99
CA ASN A 321 0.89 15.40 -5.76
C ASN A 321 0.51 13.94 -5.41
N LEU A 322 0.84 12.97 -6.26
CA LEU A 322 0.47 11.57 -6.08
C LEU A 322 1.57 10.79 -5.35
N LYS A 323 1.25 10.14 -4.22
CA LYS A 323 2.18 9.20 -3.59
C LYS A 323 2.13 7.85 -4.29
N MET A 324 3.29 7.27 -4.54
CA MET A 324 3.39 5.96 -5.20
C MET A 324 2.80 4.81 -4.35
N GLU A 325 2.76 4.97 -3.02
CA GLU A 325 2.06 4.06 -2.10
C GLU A 325 0.54 4.03 -2.38
N GLU A 326 -0.06 5.19 -2.65
CA GLU A 326 -1.49 5.32 -2.91
C GLU A 326 -1.83 4.75 -4.30
N LEU A 327 -0.97 5.01 -5.29
CA LEU A 327 -1.05 4.39 -6.61
C LEU A 327 -0.96 2.86 -6.55
N TYR A 328 -0.07 2.33 -5.71
CA TYR A 328 0.02 0.89 -5.45
C TYR A 328 -1.32 0.35 -4.93
N HIS A 329 -1.90 0.98 -3.91
CA HIS A 329 -3.16 0.51 -3.32
C HIS A 329 -4.34 0.54 -4.31
N LEU A 330 -4.36 1.54 -5.20
CA LEU A 330 -5.33 1.65 -6.30
C LEU A 330 -5.26 0.44 -7.24
N TYR A 331 -4.07 0.14 -7.77
CA TYR A 331 -3.88 -0.99 -8.68
C TYR A 331 -3.94 -2.36 -7.99
N ALA A 332 -3.60 -2.44 -6.71
CA ALA A 332 -3.72 -3.67 -5.93
C ALA A 332 -5.19 -4.06 -5.67
N GLY A 333 -6.14 -3.13 -5.88
CA GLY A 333 -7.56 -3.36 -5.55
C GLY A 333 -7.79 -3.42 -4.04
N THR A 334 -7.06 -2.60 -3.28
CA THR A 334 -7.13 -2.66 -1.82
C THR A 334 -8.54 -2.28 -1.36
N ASN A 335 -9.18 -3.15 -0.58
CA ASN A 335 -10.53 -2.91 -0.07
C ASN A 335 -10.48 -1.93 1.12
N LEU A 336 -10.98 -0.71 0.90
CA LEU A 336 -11.01 0.32 1.95
C LEU A 336 -11.86 -0.09 3.16
N ASN A 337 -12.93 -0.86 2.95
CA ASN A 337 -13.79 -1.33 4.03
C ASN A 337 -13.03 -2.31 4.93
N GLU A 338 -12.18 -3.17 4.36
CA GLU A 338 -11.34 -4.07 5.16
C GLU A 338 -10.28 -3.30 5.95
N ILE A 339 -9.70 -2.22 5.40
CA ILE A 339 -8.77 -1.38 6.15
C ILE A 339 -9.48 -0.71 7.33
N ALA A 340 -10.63 -0.08 7.08
CA ALA A 340 -11.41 0.56 8.14
C ALA A 340 -11.82 -0.43 9.24
N LEU A 341 -12.29 -1.61 8.82
CA LEU A 341 -12.70 -2.66 9.74
C LEU A 341 -11.54 -3.16 10.61
N LYS A 342 -10.32 -3.28 10.05
CA LYS A 342 -9.13 -3.65 10.85
C LYS A 342 -8.81 -2.60 11.90
N GLU A 343 -8.77 -1.31 11.52
CA GLU A 343 -8.50 -0.20 12.44
C GLU A 343 -9.52 -0.19 13.59
N GLU A 344 -10.79 -0.43 13.28
CA GLU A 344 -11.87 -0.45 14.27
C GLU A 344 -11.86 -1.72 15.14
N LEU A 345 -11.57 -2.90 14.58
CA LEU A 345 -11.40 -4.14 15.35
C LEU A 345 -10.21 -4.05 16.31
N GLU A 346 -9.10 -3.43 15.89
CA GLU A 346 -7.95 -3.16 16.75
C GLU A 346 -8.36 -2.27 17.93
N ARG A 347 -8.99 -1.13 17.65
CA ARG A 347 -9.49 -0.20 18.68
C ARG A 347 -10.42 -0.90 19.66
N LEU A 348 -11.44 -1.58 19.16
CA LEU A 348 -12.45 -2.25 19.98
C LEU A 348 -11.84 -3.33 20.86
N SER A 349 -10.90 -4.13 20.34
CA SER A 349 -10.23 -5.18 21.10
C SER A 349 -9.35 -4.64 22.23
N ILE A 350 -8.66 -3.51 22.00
CA ILE A 350 -7.88 -2.83 23.04
C ILE A 350 -8.81 -2.29 24.13
N GLU A 351 -9.94 -1.71 23.74
CA GLU A 351 -10.94 -1.21 24.69
C GLU A 351 -11.66 -2.31 25.47
N SER A 352 -11.72 -3.52 24.90
CA SER A 352 -12.29 -4.72 25.53
C SER A 352 -11.28 -5.54 26.35
N ALA A 353 -10.01 -5.12 26.43
CA ALA A 353 -8.97 -5.88 27.12
C ALA A 353 -9.23 -5.93 28.64
N VAL A 354 -8.99 -7.10 29.25
CA VAL A 354 -9.21 -7.34 30.68
C VAL A 354 -8.31 -6.47 31.56
N ASP A 355 -7.08 -6.23 31.15
CA ASP A 355 -6.04 -5.50 31.87
C ASP A 355 -5.87 -4.06 31.37
N LYS A 356 -6.88 -3.52 30.68
CA LYS A 356 -6.86 -2.19 30.08
C LYS A 356 -6.47 -1.11 31.10
N ASP A 357 -7.16 -1.08 32.23
CA ASP A 357 -6.99 -0.05 33.24
C ASP A 357 -5.75 -0.30 34.12
N LEU A 358 -5.40 -1.57 34.37
CA LEU A 358 -4.16 -1.96 35.04
C LEU A 358 -2.91 -1.51 34.26
N ASN A 359 -2.99 -1.54 32.92
CA ASN A 359 -1.92 -1.14 32.01
C ASN A 359 -1.98 0.34 31.58
N ALA A 360 -2.94 1.14 32.06
CA ALA A 360 -3.16 2.50 31.57
C ALA A 360 -1.91 3.40 31.71
N ASN A 361 -1.18 3.28 32.83
CA ASN A 361 0.02 4.07 33.12
C ASN A 361 1.19 3.78 32.17
N ILE A 362 1.24 2.60 31.53
CA ILE A 362 2.28 2.25 30.55
C ILE A 362 1.86 2.52 29.10
N HIS A 363 0.58 2.79 28.83
CA HIS A 363 0.06 3.11 27.48
C HIS A 363 -0.06 4.61 27.20
N VAL A 364 0.39 5.48 28.11
CA VAL A 364 0.33 6.94 27.96
C VAL A 364 1.06 7.37 26.68
N LYS A 365 0.30 7.91 25.71
CA LYS A 365 0.79 8.30 24.39
C LYS A 365 1.54 9.63 24.44
N SER A 366 2.72 9.69 23.81
CA SER A 366 3.27 10.95 23.28
C SER A 366 2.34 11.46 22.17
N GLY A 367 1.77 12.65 22.35
CA GLY A 367 0.75 13.22 21.47
C GLY A 367 1.24 13.40 20.02
N MET A 368 0.54 12.77 19.07
CA MET A 368 0.34 13.24 17.69
C MET A 368 -0.77 12.39 17.03
N LYS A 369 -1.95 12.98 16.81
CA LYS A 369 -3.01 12.36 16.00
C LYS A 369 -2.63 12.44 14.51
N LYS A 370 -1.94 11.42 13.97
CA LYS A 370 -1.71 11.30 12.52
C LYS A 370 -2.96 10.76 11.81
N LYS A 371 -3.26 11.29 10.61
CA LYS A 371 -4.34 10.75 9.75
C LYS A 371 -4.05 9.27 9.44
N THR A 372 -5.05 8.41 9.60
CA THR A 372 -4.91 6.96 9.35
C THR A 372 -4.73 6.65 7.86
N LEU A 373 -4.29 5.44 7.50
CA LEU A 373 -4.17 5.04 6.09
C LEU A 373 -5.54 5.12 5.41
N PHE A 374 -6.59 4.66 6.09
CA PHE A 374 -7.97 4.81 5.62
C PHE A 374 -8.33 6.28 5.34
N GLN A 375 -8.07 7.18 6.30
CA GLN A 375 -8.34 8.62 6.14
C GLN A 375 -7.56 9.27 4.99
N ARG A 376 -6.33 8.81 4.71
CA ARG A 376 -5.55 9.27 3.55
C ARG A 376 -6.16 8.76 2.24
N LEU A 377 -6.51 7.47 2.17
CA LEU A 377 -7.07 6.86 0.96
C LEU A 377 -8.48 7.38 0.62
N LEU A 378 -9.27 7.85 1.60
CA LEU A 378 -10.57 8.50 1.38
C LEU A 378 -10.52 9.78 0.53
N SER A 379 -9.35 10.41 0.43
CA SER A 379 -9.13 11.60 -0.42
C SER A 379 -9.11 11.29 -1.92
N TYR A 380 -9.07 10.01 -2.31
CA TYR A 380 -9.07 9.57 -3.71
C TYR A 380 -10.49 9.17 -4.18
N PRO A 381 -11.14 9.98 -5.05
CA PRO A 381 -12.52 9.74 -5.48
C PRO A 381 -12.74 8.36 -6.13
N ARG A 382 -11.72 7.81 -6.80
CA ARG A 382 -11.78 6.52 -7.52
C ARG A 382 -11.82 5.30 -6.58
N LEU A 383 -11.22 5.39 -5.39
CA LEU A 383 -11.28 4.32 -4.38
C LEU A 383 -12.61 4.29 -3.61
N ARG A 384 -13.41 5.38 -3.66
CA ARG A 384 -14.75 5.44 -3.04
C ARG A 384 -15.78 4.56 -3.76
N LYS A 385 -15.55 4.17 -5.01
CA LYS A 385 -16.49 3.37 -5.81
C LYS A 385 -16.20 1.87 -5.80
N SER A 386 -14.95 1.43 -5.60
CA SER A 386 -14.59 0.00 -5.53
C SER A 386 -14.90 -0.62 -4.16
N GLY A 387 -14.88 0.16 -3.08
CA GLY A 387 -15.48 -0.18 -1.80
C GLY A 387 -16.81 0.54 -1.69
N SER A 388 -17.88 -0.05 -2.22
CA SER A 388 -19.20 0.54 -2.13
C SER A 388 -19.62 0.62 -0.66
N LEU A 389 -19.41 1.77 -0.04
CA LEU A 389 -20.16 2.21 1.16
C LEU A 389 -21.68 2.11 0.92
N LYS A 390 -22.13 2.10 -0.35
CA LYS A 390 -23.54 1.85 -0.72
C LYS A 390 -23.95 0.36 -0.68
N ALA A 391 -23.03 -0.59 -0.76
CA ALA A 391 -23.36 -2.03 -0.80
C ALA A 391 -23.63 -2.60 0.60
N LEU A 392 -23.03 -2.01 1.65
CA LEU A 392 -23.35 -2.34 3.05
C LEU A 392 -24.55 -1.55 3.60
N VAL A 393 -24.99 -0.49 2.91
CA VAL A 393 -26.09 0.39 3.35
C VAL A 393 -27.43 0.10 2.65
N ASN A 394 -27.45 -0.63 1.53
CA ASN A 394 -28.71 -0.98 0.84
C ASN A 394 -29.52 -2.13 1.47
N GLY A 395 -29.30 -2.39 2.76
CA GLY A 395 -30.09 -3.31 3.58
C GLY A 395 -30.76 -2.64 4.78
N GLY A 396 -31.25 -1.39 4.67
CA GLY A 396 -32.00 -0.79 5.77
C GLY A 396 -32.39 0.68 5.62
N LEU A 397 -33.68 0.91 5.33
CA LEU A 397 -34.49 2.07 5.72
C LEU A 397 -34.07 3.47 5.23
N VAL A 398 -34.77 3.98 4.21
CA VAL A 398 -34.93 5.42 3.93
C VAL A 398 -36.41 5.77 4.16
N GLY A 399 -36.69 6.77 5.01
CA GLY A 399 -38.05 7.31 5.17
C GLY A 399 -38.24 8.21 6.40
N GLY A 400 -37.83 9.47 6.29
CA GLY A 400 -38.19 10.57 7.18
C GLY A 400 -37.57 11.88 6.68
N ALA A 401 -38.38 12.92 6.43
CA ALA A 401 -37.89 14.21 5.97
C ALA A 401 -37.03 14.89 7.07
N SER A 402 -35.93 15.52 6.66
CA SER A 402 -34.97 16.19 7.56
C SER A 402 -35.33 17.64 7.89
N ASN A 403 -36.42 18.18 7.33
CA ASN A 403 -36.93 19.53 7.62
C ASN A 403 -38.46 19.63 7.41
N CYS A 404 -39.10 20.60 8.07
CA CYS A 404 -40.55 20.82 7.99
C CYS A 404 -41.03 21.36 6.65
N ASP A 405 -40.18 22.09 5.91
CA ASP A 405 -40.56 22.67 4.62
C ASP A 405 -40.78 21.60 3.52
N ASN A 406 -40.25 20.38 3.71
CA ASN A 406 -40.48 19.22 2.84
C ASN A 406 -41.28 18.11 3.52
N PHE A 407 -42.09 18.43 4.54
CA PHE A 407 -42.84 17.42 5.29
C PHE A 407 -43.97 16.82 4.44
N THR A 408 -43.73 15.64 3.85
CA THR A 408 -44.73 14.92 3.07
C THR A 408 -45.46 13.89 3.91
N CYS A 409 -46.78 14.00 3.98
CA CYS A 409 -47.65 13.05 4.65
C CYS A 409 -48.87 12.83 3.73
N LEU A 410 -48.97 11.71 3.01
CA LEU A 410 -50.07 11.50 2.06
C LEU A 410 -51.28 10.89 2.81
N PRO A 411 -52.48 11.51 2.81
CA PRO A 411 -53.62 11.03 3.59
C PRO A 411 -54.05 9.58 3.29
N LYS A 412 -53.74 9.07 2.08
CA LYS A 412 -53.99 7.67 1.68
C LYS A 412 -53.01 6.66 2.32
N GLU A 413 -51.89 7.12 2.88
CA GLU A 413 -50.80 6.27 3.39
C GLU A 413 -50.74 6.21 4.94
N VAL A 414 -51.54 7.01 5.64
CA VAL A 414 -51.46 7.24 7.11
C VAL A 414 -51.94 6.06 7.98
N GLY A 415 -52.35 4.93 7.38
CA GLY A 415 -52.64 3.71 8.13
C GLY A 415 -52.70 2.42 7.33
N ALA A 416 -52.00 2.35 6.20
CA ALA A 416 -51.66 1.05 5.63
C ALA A 416 -50.57 0.40 6.51
N ARG A 417 -50.82 -0.80 7.05
CA ARG A 417 -49.77 -1.59 7.71
C ARG A 417 -48.64 -1.79 6.68
N ALA A 418 -47.51 -1.14 6.95
CA ALA A 418 -46.27 -1.14 6.16
C ALA A 418 -46.31 -0.41 4.80
N THR A 419 -46.28 0.93 4.84
CA THR A 419 -45.45 1.69 3.88
C THR A 419 -44.51 2.66 4.62
N LYS A 420 -43.23 2.52 4.32
CA LYS A 420 -42.05 3.14 4.95
C LYS A 420 -41.91 4.66 4.68
N LYS A 421 -42.98 5.45 4.82
CA LYS A 421 -42.96 6.91 4.55
C LYS A 421 -43.53 7.81 5.65
N PHE A 422 -44.39 7.32 6.54
CA PHE A 422 -44.82 8.06 7.75
C PHE A 422 -44.52 7.23 9.01
N SER A 423 -43.31 7.42 9.55
CA SER A 423 -42.67 6.55 10.56
C SER A 423 -43.02 6.89 12.01
N TYR A 424 -43.87 7.89 12.26
CA TYR A 424 -44.25 8.31 13.61
C TYR A 424 -45.37 7.44 14.20
N THR A 425 -45.17 6.94 15.42
CA THR A 425 -46.21 6.23 16.18
C THR A 425 -47.18 7.21 16.83
N LEU A 426 -48.42 6.78 17.13
CA LEU A 426 -49.42 7.63 17.82
C LEU A 426 -48.90 8.23 19.14
N PRO A 427 -48.17 7.49 20.00
CA PRO A 427 -47.57 8.06 21.21
C PRO A 427 -46.57 9.19 20.93
N VAL A 428 -45.76 9.08 19.88
CA VAL A 428 -44.80 10.14 19.52
C VAL A 428 -45.52 11.39 19.01
N LEU A 429 -46.56 11.21 18.18
CA LEU A 429 -47.42 12.30 17.71
C LEU A 429 -48.12 13.00 18.90
N GLU A 430 -48.68 12.22 19.81
CA GLU A 430 -49.40 12.74 20.98
C GLU A 430 -48.46 13.43 21.98
N LYS A 431 -47.23 12.94 22.14
CA LYS A 431 -46.20 13.54 22.98
C LYS A 431 -45.76 14.90 22.44
N ALA A 432 -45.48 14.98 21.13
CA ALA A 432 -45.16 16.26 20.48
C ALA A 432 -46.31 17.26 20.61
N TYR A 433 -47.56 16.79 20.52
CA TYR A 433 -48.73 17.66 20.63
C TYR A 433 -48.87 18.21 22.05
N SER A 434 -48.67 17.33 23.04
CA SER A 434 -48.77 17.70 24.45
C SER A 434 -47.64 18.63 24.89
N SER A 435 -46.46 18.55 24.27
CA SER A 435 -45.33 19.45 24.61
C SER A 435 -45.56 20.91 24.23
N ILE A 436 -46.52 21.19 23.34
CA ILE A 436 -46.87 22.55 22.91
C ILE A 436 -48.39 22.75 22.84
N SER A 437 -49.17 21.99 23.63
CA SER A 437 -50.63 21.96 23.49
C SER A 437 -51.31 23.31 23.77
N SER A 438 -50.64 24.20 24.50
CA SER A 438 -51.12 25.56 24.74
C SER A 438 -51.10 26.46 23.50
N SER A 439 -50.27 26.17 22.48
CA SER A 439 -50.20 26.91 21.21
C SER A 439 -50.89 26.22 20.04
N LEU A 440 -51.58 25.09 20.29
CA LEU A 440 -52.23 24.27 19.27
C LEU A 440 -53.76 24.26 19.40
N PRO A 441 -54.49 24.07 18.29
CA PRO A 441 -55.95 23.93 18.33
C PRO A 441 -56.34 22.69 19.12
N ASN A 442 -57.33 22.83 20.02
CA ASN A 442 -57.85 21.74 20.84
C ASN A 442 -58.25 20.51 20.01
N LYS A 443 -57.98 19.33 20.55
CA LYS A 443 -58.41 18.07 19.93
C LYS A 443 -59.95 18.05 19.84
N PRO A 444 -60.54 17.53 18.75
CA PRO A 444 -61.99 17.47 18.61
C PRO A 444 -62.62 16.58 19.70
N TYR A 445 -63.86 16.88 20.09
CA TYR A 445 -64.56 16.14 21.14
C TYR A 445 -64.58 14.63 20.85
N GLY A 446 -64.23 13.81 21.86
CA GLY A 446 -64.13 12.36 21.71
C GLY A 446 -62.89 11.82 20.97
N PHE A 447 -61.86 12.65 20.70
CA PHE A 447 -60.68 12.25 19.91
C PHE A 447 -60.01 10.94 20.35
N ASN A 448 -59.91 10.69 21.66
CA ASN A 448 -59.27 9.48 22.18
C ASN A 448 -60.09 8.20 21.92
N LYS A 449 -61.39 8.32 21.61
CA LYS A 449 -62.26 7.21 21.23
C LYS A 449 -62.29 6.94 19.72
N LYS A 450 -61.62 7.78 18.90
CA LYS A 450 -61.55 7.61 17.43
C LYS A 450 -60.56 6.52 17.00
N PRO A 451 -60.78 5.86 15.85
CA PRO A 451 -59.86 4.88 15.29
C PRO A 451 -58.44 5.45 15.08
N SER A 452 -57.42 4.58 15.21
CA SER A 452 -56.00 4.95 15.11
C SER A 452 -55.64 5.67 13.80
N LEU A 453 -56.29 5.31 12.69
CA LEU A 453 -56.14 5.96 11.38
C LEU A 453 -56.61 7.42 11.41
N GLU A 454 -57.77 7.72 12.00
CA GLU A 454 -58.28 9.09 12.09
C GLU A 454 -57.41 9.96 12.98
N ARG A 455 -56.97 9.41 14.13
CA ARG A 455 -56.07 10.11 15.05
C ARG A 455 -54.74 10.44 14.39
N ARG A 456 -54.17 9.50 13.61
CA ARG A 456 -52.93 9.75 12.85
C ARG A 456 -53.12 10.79 11.76
N LYS A 457 -54.24 10.75 11.00
CA LYS A 457 -54.55 11.74 9.96
C LYS A 457 -54.63 13.16 10.54
N PHE A 458 -55.30 13.32 11.68
CA PHE A 458 -55.37 14.61 12.39
C PHE A 458 -53.97 15.18 12.67
N TYR A 459 -53.08 14.39 13.28
CA TYR A 459 -51.73 14.86 13.58
C TYR A 459 -50.87 15.07 12.32
N CYS A 460 -51.10 14.28 11.28
CA CYS A 460 -50.45 14.42 9.98
C CYS A 460 -50.79 15.78 9.33
N ASP A 461 -52.07 16.12 9.32
CA ASP A 461 -52.57 17.39 8.78
C ASP A 461 -52.15 18.57 9.66
N LEU A 462 -52.11 18.38 10.99
CA LEU A 462 -51.61 19.38 11.91
C LEU A 462 -50.13 19.70 11.66
N ALA A 463 -49.29 18.69 11.42
CA ALA A 463 -47.86 18.88 11.13
C ALA A 463 -47.62 19.59 9.78
N LYS A 464 -48.53 19.43 8.80
CA LYS A 464 -48.46 20.22 7.56
C LYS A 464 -48.85 21.67 7.74
N LYS A 465 -49.84 21.94 8.60
CA LYS A 465 -50.45 23.26 8.73
C LYS A 465 -49.80 24.11 9.83
N ASN A 466 -49.18 23.49 10.82
CA ASN A 466 -48.57 24.17 11.95
C ASN A 466 -47.08 23.81 12.03
N LYS A 467 -46.23 24.80 11.74
CA LYS A 467 -44.77 24.64 11.68
C LYS A 467 -44.18 24.32 13.06
N GLU A 468 -44.68 24.95 14.13
CA GLU A 468 -44.24 24.67 15.51
C GLU A 468 -44.50 23.21 15.90
N TYR A 469 -45.65 22.66 15.54
CA TYR A 469 -45.95 21.25 15.79
C TYR A 469 -45.08 20.31 14.97
N CYS A 470 -44.77 20.66 13.72
CA CYS A 470 -43.82 19.89 12.92
C CYS A 470 -42.41 19.91 13.54
N ASP A 471 -41.93 21.08 13.99
CA ASP A 471 -40.63 21.21 14.65
C ASP A 471 -40.59 20.47 16.00
N ALA A 472 -41.68 20.55 16.77
CA ALA A 472 -41.87 19.75 17.99
C ALA A 472 -41.87 18.24 17.70
N LEU A 473 -42.45 17.81 16.58
CA LEU A 473 -42.50 16.40 16.18
C LEU A 473 -41.12 15.88 15.75
N ILE A 474 -40.38 16.64 14.94
CA ILE A 474 -39.00 16.31 14.52
C ILE A 474 -38.08 16.28 15.75
N SER A 475 -38.20 17.25 16.66
CA SER A 475 -37.39 17.31 17.88
C SER A 475 -37.73 16.19 18.87
N THR A 476 -39.01 15.82 19.02
CA THR A 476 -39.43 14.71 19.88
C THR A 476 -38.89 13.37 19.38
N ASN A 477 -38.82 13.19 18.07
CA ASN A 477 -38.28 11.98 17.45
C ASN A 477 -36.74 11.91 17.51
N SER A 478 -36.06 13.05 17.44
CA SER A 478 -34.60 13.13 17.63
C SER A 478 -34.19 13.01 19.11
N LYS A 479 -35.01 13.48 20.06
CA LYS A 479 -34.82 13.25 21.51
C LYS A 479 -35.15 11.81 21.95
N ALA A 480 -36.00 11.09 21.23
CA ALA A 480 -36.18 9.64 21.44
C ALA A 480 -34.94 8.81 21.00
N LEU A 481 -33.97 9.43 20.32
CA LEU A 481 -32.75 8.80 19.83
C LEU A 481 -31.46 9.17 20.62
N VAL A 482 -31.58 9.88 21.75
CA VAL A 482 -30.43 10.20 22.64
C VAL A 482 -30.87 10.25 24.12
N PRO A 483 -30.30 9.45 25.04
CA PRO A 483 -30.30 9.82 26.45
C PRO A 483 -29.23 10.87 26.69
N VAL A 484 -29.65 12.02 27.21
CA VAL A 484 -28.81 13.14 27.62
C VAL A 484 -27.99 12.74 28.85
N SER A 485 -26.67 12.87 28.76
CA SER A 485 -25.80 13.20 29.90
C SER A 485 -25.17 14.55 29.61
N ASN A 486 -25.38 15.51 30.51
CA ASN A 486 -24.38 16.43 31.04
C ASN A 486 -25.11 17.51 31.85
N VAL A 487 -24.79 17.57 33.15
CA VAL A 487 -24.82 18.80 33.95
C VAL A 487 -23.43 18.88 34.55
N ASP A 488 -22.70 19.93 34.19
CA ASP A 488 -21.55 20.41 34.93
C ASP A 488 -22.09 21.21 36.12
N ASP A 489 -21.49 21.06 37.31
CA ASP A 489 -21.46 22.12 38.32
C ASP A 489 -20.18 21.97 39.16
N GLU A 490 -19.46 23.10 39.27
CA GLU A 490 -18.37 23.34 40.20
C GLU A 490 -18.92 23.68 41.60
N ASN A 491 -18.14 23.26 42.62
CA ASN A 491 -17.95 23.85 43.95
C ASN A 491 -19.16 24.41 44.74
N THR A 492 -19.43 23.81 45.90
CA THR A 492 -19.59 24.55 47.16
C THR A 492 -19.23 23.67 48.35
N ASN A 493 -18.48 24.27 49.29
CA ASN A 493 -18.16 23.75 50.61
C ASN A 493 -19.42 23.46 51.43
N ASN A 494 -19.44 22.36 52.18
CA ASN A 494 -19.77 22.41 53.61
C ASN A 494 -19.47 21.11 54.35
N GLU A 495 -19.11 21.32 55.61
CA GLU A 495 -18.57 20.41 56.61
C GLU A 495 -19.58 19.39 57.18
N ASN A 496 -19.03 18.46 57.98
CA ASN A 496 -19.65 17.55 58.95
C ASN A 496 -20.26 16.26 58.35
N LYS A 497 -20.09 15.07 58.92
CA LYS A 497 -19.73 14.68 60.29
C LYS A 497 -19.26 13.21 60.28
N LEU A 498 -18.29 12.90 61.13
CA LEU A 498 -17.86 11.55 61.49
C LEU A 498 -19.05 10.66 61.88
N ILE A 499 -19.03 9.40 61.43
CA ILE A 499 -19.43 8.26 62.27
C ILE A 499 -18.38 7.17 62.08
N VAL A 500 -17.56 7.04 63.13
CA VAL A 500 -16.66 5.93 63.40
C VAL A 500 -17.51 4.73 63.83
N SER A 501 -17.23 3.56 63.27
CA SER A 501 -17.57 2.29 63.92
C SER A 501 -16.32 1.42 63.96
N GLU A 502 -15.68 1.45 65.13
CA GLU A 502 -14.60 0.55 65.54
C GLU A 502 -15.10 -0.90 65.53
N SER A 503 -14.31 -1.80 64.97
CA SER A 503 -14.09 -3.10 65.60
C SER A 503 -12.66 -3.52 65.33
N SER A 504 -11.83 -3.26 66.34
CA SER A 504 -10.48 -3.76 66.53
C SER A 504 -10.47 -5.27 66.65
N LEU A 505 -9.61 -5.95 65.89
CA LEU A 505 -9.04 -7.24 66.27
C LEU A 505 -7.59 -7.29 65.81
N ASP A 506 -6.76 -7.71 66.75
CA ASP A 506 -5.34 -7.43 66.87
C ASP A 506 -4.44 -8.10 65.83
N ALA A 507 -3.34 -7.41 65.55
CA ALA A 507 -2.23 -7.88 64.76
C ALA A 507 -1.51 -9.05 65.43
N LYS A 508 -1.27 -10.12 64.65
CA LYS A 508 -0.14 -11.03 64.82
C LYS A 508 0.68 -11.05 63.54
N ILE A 509 1.98 -10.88 63.72
CA ILE A 509 3.05 -11.00 62.73
C ILE A 509 3.16 -12.47 62.29
N ASP A 510 3.19 -12.78 60.98
CA ASP A 510 4.18 -13.68 60.37
C ASP A 510 4.00 -13.98 58.85
N THR A 511 5.16 -14.07 58.17
CA THR A 511 5.49 -14.67 56.86
C THR A 511 5.14 -13.97 55.53
N GLU A 512 6.21 -13.62 54.79
CA GLU A 512 6.24 -13.29 53.36
C GLU A 512 5.91 -14.54 52.51
N ASP A 513 5.30 -14.33 51.33
CA ASP A 513 4.93 -15.29 50.26
C ASP A 513 3.51 -15.93 50.28
N ASP A 514 2.47 -15.29 50.83
CA ASP A 514 1.05 -15.62 50.50
C ASP A 514 0.34 -14.48 49.76
N HIS A 515 0.76 -14.23 48.51
CA HIS A 515 -0.02 -13.40 47.60
C HIS A 515 -1.18 -14.22 47.00
N GLY A 516 -2.29 -14.23 47.71
CA GLY A 516 -3.65 -14.30 47.16
C GLY A 516 -4.08 -15.66 46.61
N TYR A 517 -4.42 -16.58 47.50
CA TYR A 517 -5.36 -17.67 47.18
C TYR A 517 -6.68 -17.05 46.68
N ILE A 518 -6.94 -17.10 45.38
CA ILE A 518 -8.24 -16.77 44.81
C ILE A 518 -9.19 -17.90 45.24
N PRO A 519 -10.22 -17.65 46.06
CA PRO A 519 -11.14 -18.69 46.53
C PRO A 519 -11.78 -19.43 45.36
N THR A 520 -11.98 -20.76 45.49
CA THR A 520 -12.56 -21.60 44.43
C THR A 520 -13.95 -21.14 43.96
N ASP A 521 -14.69 -20.45 44.82
CA ASP A 521 -16.02 -19.87 44.56
C ASP A 521 -15.98 -18.46 43.92
N TYR A 522 -14.80 -17.84 43.78
CA TYR A 522 -14.61 -16.54 43.13
C TYR A 522 -15.18 -16.49 41.71
N TYR A 523 -15.02 -17.58 40.96
CA TYR A 523 -15.53 -17.68 39.59
C TYR A 523 -16.97 -18.23 39.55
N ASP A 524 -17.41 -19.00 40.54
CA ASP A 524 -18.74 -19.62 40.51
C ASP A 524 -19.88 -18.63 40.89
N ASN A 525 -19.57 -17.50 41.54
CA ASN A 525 -20.54 -16.47 41.95
C ASN A 525 -20.79 -15.33 40.93
N VAL A 526 -20.14 -15.35 39.76
CA VAL A 526 -20.28 -14.29 38.75
C VAL A 526 -21.46 -14.60 37.81
N LYS A 527 -22.69 -14.26 38.23
CA LYS A 527 -23.87 -14.28 37.34
C LYS A 527 -24.11 -12.91 36.70
N SER A 528 -24.11 -12.89 35.35
CA SER A 528 -24.54 -11.80 34.46
C SER A 528 -24.11 -10.38 34.84
N GLU A 529 -22.81 -10.15 35.05
CA GLU A 529 -22.27 -8.80 35.17
C GLU A 529 -22.09 -8.15 33.79
N SER A 530 -22.28 -6.84 33.71
CA SER A 530 -21.97 -6.04 32.52
C SER A 530 -20.45 -5.87 32.35
N PHE A 531 -19.99 -5.57 31.13
CA PHE A 531 -18.56 -5.32 30.87
C PHE A 531 -17.95 -4.23 31.79
N THR A 532 -18.72 -3.21 32.14
CA THR A 532 -18.28 -2.14 33.05
C THR A 532 -18.10 -2.65 34.48
N GLU A 533 -19.01 -3.49 34.97
CA GLU A 533 -18.90 -4.11 36.30
C GLU A 533 -17.72 -5.09 36.35
N PHE A 534 -17.55 -5.90 35.30
CA PHE A 534 -16.39 -6.76 35.11
C PHE A 534 -15.08 -5.96 35.22
N GLN A 535 -14.95 -4.84 34.48
CA GLN A 535 -13.74 -4.00 34.54
C GLN A 535 -13.51 -3.39 35.94
N LYS A 536 -14.56 -2.92 36.62
CA LYS A 536 -14.45 -2.42 38.00
C LYS A 536 -13.96 -3.50 38.95
N ARG A 537 -14.49 -4.72 38.83
CA ARG A 537 -14.09 -5.87 39.62
C ARG A 537 -12.62 -6.24 39.35
N ILE A 538 -12.20 -6.32 38.09
CA ILE A 538 -10.81 -6.59 37.75
C ILE A 538 -9.87 -5.54 38.35
N ASN A 539 -10.21 -4.25 38.25
CA ASN A 539 -9.40 -3.18 38.83
C ASN A 539 -9.31 -3.23 40.37
N LYS A 540 -10.35 -3.75 41.03
CA LYS A 540 -10.38 -3.93 42.48
C LYS A 540 -9.56 -5.15 42.90
N ASP A 541 -9.86 -6.30 42.31
CA ASP A 541 -9.33 -7.60 42.74
C ASP A 541 -7.87 -7.82 42.30
N PHE A 542 -7.45 -7.14 41.24
CA PHE A 542 -6.09 -7.24 40.67
C PHE A 542 -5.33 -5.90 40.77
N ALA A 543 -5.69 -5.05 41.74
CA ALA A 543 -5.10 -3.72 41.91
C ALA A 543 -3.57 -3.76 42.07
N ASP A 544 -3.03 -4.79 42.74
CA ASP A 544 -1.60 -4.98 42.98
C ASP A 544 -0.78 -5.16 41.69
N PHE A 545 -1.43 -5.57 40.60
CA PHE A 545 -0.78 -5.73 39.30
C PHE A 545 -0.87 -4.48 38.41
N LYS A 546 -1.34 -3.36 38.96
CA LYS A 546 -1.39 -2.08 38.25
C LYS A 546 0.02 -1.54 38.04
N TYR A 547 0.33 -1.08 36.83
CA TYR A 547 1.60 -0.38 36.62
C TYR A 547 1.61 0.93 37.38
N GLU A 548 2.68 1.19 38.11
CA GLU A 548 2.93 2.50 38.71
C GLU A 548 3.15 3.57 37.64
N LYS A 549 3.01 4.84 38.02
CA LYS A 549 3.35 5.97 37.15
C LYS A 549 4.84 5.89 36.79
N ILE A 550 5.15 6.01 35.51
CA ILE A 550 6.53 5.83 35.01
C ILE A 550 7.39 7.04 35.36
N SER A 551 8.44 6.87 36.17
CA SER A 551 9.63 7.73 36.14
C SER A 551 10.58 7.25 35.05
N VAL A 552 11.13 8.16 34.24
CA VAL A 552 11.97 7.79 33.08
C VAL A 552 13.43 7.69 33.52
N GLU A 553 13.76 6.53 34.08
CA GLU A 553 15.11 6.16 34.53
C GLU A 553 15.67 4.99 33.72
N ASN A 554 17.00 4.89 33.66
CA ASN A 554 17.66 3.79 32.94
C ASN A 554 17.63 2.52 33.81
N MET A 555 16.73 1.60 33.46
CA MET A 555 16.57 0.33 34.17
C MET A 555 17.32 -0.83 33.51
N CYS A 556 18.19 -0.56 32.53
CA CYS A 556 19.03 -1.59 31.89
C CYS A 556 20.44 -1.69 32.48
N ASP A 557 20.85 -0.69 33.27
CA ASP A 557 22.16 -0.60 33.93
C ASP A 557 22.10 -0.86 35.44
N THR A 558 20.89 -0.93 36.03
CA THR A 558 20.75 -1.67 37.29
C THR A 558 21.25 -3.09 37.03
N PRO A 559 22.07 -3.68 37.92
CA PRO A 559 22.40 -5.08 37.79
C PRO A 559 21.06 -5.82 37.79
N MET A 560 20.58 -6.21 36.60
CA MET A 560 19.62 -7.29 36.48
C MET A 560 20.24 -8.38 37.33
N SER A 561 19.58 -8.74 38.43
CA SER A 561 20.24 -9.61 39.40
C SER A 561 20.81 -10.78 38.63
N SER A 562 22.04 -11.16 38.96
CA SER A 562 22.64 -12.39 38.46
C SER A 562 21.80 -13.62 38.83
N ASP A 563 20.70 -13.42 39.56
CA ASP A 563 19.71 -14.42 39.82
C ASP A 563 19.19 -14.99 38.52
N ARG A 564 19.35 -16.29 38.49
CA ARG A 564 18.74 -17.16 37.53
C ARG A 564 17.21 -17.06 37.57
N ILE A 565 16.61 -16.61 38.67
CA ILE A 565 15.16 -16.46 38.87
C ILE A 565 14.72 -15.06 38.45
N VAL A 566 13.73 -14.97 37.56
CA VAL A 566 13.27 -13.71 36.99
C VAL A 566 12.20 -13.07 37.87
N LYS A 567 12.36 -11.78 38.20
CA LYS A 567 11.27 -10.96 38.77
C LYS A 567 10.24 -10.62 37.67
N PHE A 568 8.98 -10.98 37.88
CA PHE A 568 7.93 -10.74 36.89
C PHE A 568 7.53 -9.27 36.80
N THR A 569 7.13 -8.86 35.60
CA THR A 569 6.44 -7.57 35.40
C THR A 569 4.98 -7.67 35.84
N PRO A 570 4.30 -6.55 36.18
CA PRO A 570 2.91 -6.59 36.62
C PRO A 570 1.97 -7.32 35.65
N SER A 571 2.11 -7.14 34.32
CA SER A 571 1.29 -7.89 33.35
C SER A 571 1.61 -9.39 33.28
N GLN A 572 2.88 -9.77 33.45
CA GLN A 572 3.27 -11.18 33.46
C GLN A 572 2.66 -11.88 34.67
N ASP A 573 2.71 -11.20 35.80
CA ASP A 573 2.21 -11.73 37.05
C ASP A 573 0.68 -11.76 37.07
N PHE A 574 0.02 -10.68 36.63
CA PHE A 574 -1.42 -10.62 36.43
C PHE A 574 -1.94 -11.80 35.60
N ILE A 575 -1.37 -12.06 34.42
CA ILE A 575 -1.85 -13.15 33.55
C ILE A 575 -1.69 -14.51 34.23
N SER A 576 -0.62 -14.72 35.00
CA SER A 576 -0.39 -15.98 35.71
C SER A 576 -1.38 -16.22 36.87
N HIS A 577 -1.93 -15.15 37.46
CA HIS A 577 -2.97 -15.23 38.50
C HIS A 577 -4.40 -15.19 37.93
N TYR A 578 -4.59 -14.50 36.81
CA TYR A 578 -5.91 -14.31 36.20
C TYR A 578 -6.34 -15.54 35.37
N PHE A 579 -5.44 -16.10 34.57
CA PHE A 579 -5.74 -17.22 33.68
C PHE A 579 -5.32 -18.55 34.29
N VAL A 580 -6.19 -19.05 35.17
CA VAL A 580 -6.02 -20.28 35.95
C VAL A 580 -7.08 -21.33 35.57
N PRO A 581 -6.90 -22.62 35.93
CA PRO A 581 -7.89 -23.66 35.65
C PRO A 581 -9.32 -23.36 36.14
N GLN A 582 -9.45 -22.59 37.22
CA GLN A 582 -10.72 -22.18 37.82
C GLN A 582 -11.40 -21.04 37.05
N SER A 583 -10.69 -20.34 36.15
CA SER A 583 -11.27 -19.20 35.43
C SER A 583 -12.49 -19.60 34.60
N ASN A 584 -13.47 -18.71 34.47
CA ASN A 584 -14.64 -18.94 33.59
C ASN A 584 -14.32 -18.78 32.09
N THR A 585 -13.09 -18.35 31.77
CA THR A 585 -12.67 -18.07 30.40
C THR A 585 -12.15 -19.35 29.73
N LYS A 586 -12.70 -19.68 28.55
CA LYS A 586 -12.25 -20.85 27.78
C LYS A 586 -10.84 -20.66 27.23
N GLY A 587 -10.38 -19.43 27.05
CA GLY A 587 -9.03 -19.13 26.62
C GLY A 587 -8.70 -17.65 26.75
N LEU A 588 -7.44 -17.31 26.49
CA LEU A 588 -6.93 -15.95 26.58
C LEU A 588 -6.02 -15.62 25.37
N LEU A 589 -6.28 -14.48 24.73
CA LEU A 589 -5.37 -13.83 23.79
C LEU A 589 -4.44 -12.87 24.55
N VAL A 590 -3.16 -13.22 24.60
CA VAL A 590 -2.08 -12.34 25.06
C VAL A 590 -1.59 -11.51 23.88
N TRP A 591 -2.27 -10.38 23.63
CA TRP A 591 -1.90 -9.39 22.64
C TRP A 591 -0.86 -8.43 23.21
N HIS A 592 0.38 -8.90 23.28
CA HIS A 592 1.47 -8.11 23.85
C HIS A 592 2.54 -7.78 22.82
N SER A 593 3.02 -6.53 22.85
CA SER A 593 4.12 -6.00 22.03
C SER A 593 5.38 -6.88 22.02
N VAL A 594 6.19 -6.73 20.97
CA VAL A 594 7.45 -7.47 20.84
C VAL A 594 8.41 -7.10 21.98
N GLY A 595 9.04 -8.10 22.61
CA GLY A 595 9.97 -7.87 23.71
C GLY A 595 9.32 -7.72 25.10
N SER A 596 7.99 -7.80 25.22
CA SER A 596 7.28 -7.75 26.52
C SER A 596 7.49 -8.99 27.42
N GLY A 597 8.15 -10.04 26.93
CA GLY A 597 8.37 -11.27 27.67
C GLY A 597 7.23 -12.30 27.57
N LYS A 598 6.43 -12.32 26.48
CA LYS A 598 5.35 -13.31 26.26
C LYS A 598 5.72 -14.76 26.58
N THR A 599 6.91 -15.22 26.16
CA THR A 599 7.37 -16.59 26.47
C THR A 599 7.50 -16.81 27.98
N CYS A 600 8.03 -15.83 28.71
CA CYS A 600 8.12 -15.86 30.17
C CYS A 600 6.70 -15.87 30.79
N THR A 601 5.78 -15.04 30.29
CA THR A 601 4.35 -15.05 30.69
C THR A 601 3.75 -16.45 30.58
N ALA A 602 3.87 -17.11 29.43
CA ALA A 602 3.29 -18.43 29.23
C ALA A 602 3.95 -19.53 30.09
N VAL A 603 5.27 -19.45 30.32
CA VAL A 603 5.98 -20.36 31.24
C VAL A 603 5.50 -20.16 32.68
N ALA A 604 5.34 -18.90 33.11
CA ALA A 604 4.84 -18.55 34.44
C ALA A 604 3.39 -19.03 34.63
N THR A 605 2.49 -18.71 33.69
CA THR A 605 1.09 -19.16 33.71
C THR A 605 1.01 -20.67 33.82
N LYS A 606 1.73 -21.42 32.97
CA LYS A 606 1.77 -22.89 33.02
C LYS A 606 2.13 -23.42 34.41
N SER A 607 3.25 -22.96 34.95
CA SER A 607 3.90 -23.58 36.11
C SER A 607 3.26 -23.18 37.44
N LYS A 608 2.58 -22.02 37.50
CA LYS A 608 1.98 -21.52 38.73
C LYS A 608 0.84 -22.41 39.23
N THR A 609 -0.15 -22.69 38.38
CA THR A 609 -1.39 -23.39 38.76
C THR A 609 -1.67 -24.62 37.91
N TRP A 610 -1.51 -24.53 36.58
CA TRP A 610 -1.92 -25.61 35.67
C TRP A 610 -1.14 -26.91 35.85
N ASP A 611 0.18 -26.81 36.06
CA ASP A 611 1.00 -27.98 36.41
C ASP A 611 0.57 -28.60 37.74
N LYS A 612 0.17 -27.79 38.73
CA LYS A 612 -0.25 -28.25 40.08
C LYS A 612 -1.64 -28.93 40.04
N GLU A 613 -2.52 -28.49 39.15
CA GLU A 613 -3.90 -28.99 38.96
C GLU A 613 -4.04 -30.17 37.98
N ASP A 614 -2.90 -30.81 37.67
CA ASP A 614 -2.76 -31.96 36.76
C ASP A 614 -3.28 -31.73 35.33
N TYR A 615 -3.19 -30.49 34.82
CA TYR A 615 -3.50 -30.21 33.42
C TYR A 615 -2.36 -30.65 32.50
N THR A 616 -2.71 -31.27 31.37
CA THR A 616 -1.74 -31.51 30.30
C THR A 616 -1.36 -30.19 29.64
N VAL A 617 -0.07 -29.93 29.43
CA VAL A 617 0.40 -28.69 28.80
C VAL A 617 0.98 -29.00 27.42
N LEU A 618 0.35 -28.43 26.39
CA LEU A 618 0.80 -28.47 25.00
C LEU A 618 1.36 -27.11 24.59
N TRP A 619 2.62 -27.07 24.15
CA TRP A 619 3.22 -25.86 23.59
C TRP A 619 3.40 -25.99 22.07
N ILE A 620 2.74 -25.13 21.31
CA ILE A 620 2.81 -25.07 19.85
C ILE A 620 3.65 -23.87 19.46
N THR A 621 4.74 -24.11 18.72
CA THR A 621 5.63 -23.06 18.21
C THR A 621 6.41 -23.55 16.99
N ARG A 622 7.18 -22.65 16.35
CA ARG A 622 8.11 -23.02 15.29
C ARG A 622 9.35 -23.72 15.84
N THR A 623 9.94 -24.61 15.04
CA THR A 623 11.17 -25.32 15.40
C THR A 623 12.30 -24.37 15.79
N THR A 624 12.37 -23.21 15.15
CA THR A 624 13.39 -22.17 15.39
C THR A 624 13.26 -21.47 16.75
N LEU A 625 12.07 -21.46 17.37
CA LEU A 625 11.79 -20.76 18.63
C LEU A 625 11.83 -21.68 19.86
N ARG A 626 11.98 -23.00 19.66
CA ARG A 626 12.03 -23.97 20.77
C ARG A 626 13.17 -23.70 21.75
N ALA A 627 14.28 -23.13 21.29
CA ALA A 627 15.41 -22.79 22.15
C ALA A 627 15.04 -21.72 23.19
N ASP A 628 14.19 -20.75 22.81
CA ASP A 628 13.77 -19.68 23.70
C ASP A 628 12.86 -20.18 24.84
N ILE A 629 12.07 -21.23 24.61
CA ILE A 629 11.28 -21.87 25.67
C ILE A 629 12.21 -22.41 26.75
N TRP A 630 13.22 -23.19 26.37
CA TRP A 630 14.16 -23.77 27.34
C TRP A 630 14.97 -22.71 28.07
N LYS A 631 15.35 -21.64 27.37
CA LYS A 631 16.02 -20.48 27.98
C LYS A 631 15.18 -19.84 29.08
N ASN A 632 13.88 -19.62 28.84
CA ASN A 632 12.97 -19.03 29.85
C ASN A 632 12.53 -20.03 30.94
N MET A 633 12.80 -21.33 30.77
CA MET A 633 12.56 -22.32 31.82
C MET A 633 13.79 -22.55 32.70
N PHE A 634 15.00 -22.50 32.15
CA PHE A 634 16.21 -22.98 32.84
C PHE A 634 17.35 -21.98 32.95
N ASP A 635 17.39 -20.92 32.13
CA ASP A 635 18.50 -19.96 32.11
C ASP A 635 18.07 -18.65 32.76
N LYS A 636 16.91 -18.14 32.32
CA LYS A 636 16.17 -17.04 32.93
C LYS A 636 14.85 -17.63 33.41
N VAL A 637 14.86 -18.21 34.61
CA VAL A 637 13.81 -19.06 35.15
C VAL A 637 12.57 -18.23 35.44
N CYS A 638 11.59 -18.38 34.56
CA CYS A 638 10.21 -17.89 34.70
C CYS A 638 9.26 -19.01 35.16
N ASP A 639 9.74 -20.24 35.33
CA ASP A 639 8.93 -21.39 35.72
C ASP A 639 8.90 -21.49 37.25
N TYR A 640 7.73 -21.34 37.86
CA TYR A 640 7.53 -21.34 39.31
C TYR A 640 8.04 -22.65 39.96
N VAL A 641 7.77 -23.80 39.34
CA VAL A 641 8.20 -25.11 39.87
C VAL A 641 9.72 -25.25 39.83
N ILE A 642 10.36 -24.75 38.77
CA ILE A 642 11.83 -24.74 38.68
C ILE A 642 12.43 -23.71 39.65
N ALA A 643 11.80 -22.55 39.83
CA ALA A 643 12.21 -21.53 40.78
C ALA A 643 12.15 -22.04 42.23
N GLU A 644 11.06 -22.71 42.63
CA GLU A 644 10.91 -23.38 43.93
C GLU A 644 12.04 -24.40 44.16
N LYS A 645 12.34 -25.24 43.17
CA LYS A 645 13.45 -26.22 43.25
C LYS A 645 14.83 -25.55 43.41
N LEU A 646 15.06 -24.44 42.72
CA LEU A 646 16.30 -23.68 42.84
C LEU A 646 16.42 -23.01 44.21
N LYS A 647 15.34 -22.41 44.71
CA LYS A 647 15.26 -21.86 46.08
C LYS A 647 15.53 -22.94 47.14
N ALA A 648 15.07 -24.17 46.89
CA ALA A 648 15.37 -25.34 47.72
C ALA A 648 16.78 -25.93 47.54
N GLY A 649 17.69 -25.27 46.81
CA GLY A 649 19.08 -25.69 46.64
C GLY A 649 19.34 -26.78 45.59
N ILE A 650 18.34 -27.19 44.80
CA ILE A 650 18.51 -28.22 43.77
C ILE A 650 19.32 -27.68 42.58
N LYS A 651 20.45 -28.34 42.27
CA LYS A 651 21.29 -27.97 41.11
C LYS A 651 20.63 -28.40 39.78
N ILE A 652 19.96 -27.46 39.11
CA ILE A 652 19.35 -27.69 37.81
C ILE A 652 20.30 -27.20 36.69
N PRO A 653 20.61 -27.98 35.65
CA PRO A 653 21.44 -27.52 34.54
C PRO A 653 20.69 -26.55 33.62
N THR A 654 21.43 -25.71 32.87
CA THR A 654 20.89 -24.77 31.88
C THR A 654 20.49 -25.45 30.57
N GLY A 655 19.66 -24.75 29.79
CA GLY A 655 19.21 -25.18 28.47
C GLY A 655 18.49 -26.53 28.44
N SER A 656 18.64 -27.27 27.35
CA SER A 656 17.90 -28.51 27.12
C SER A 656 18.23 -29.66 28.08
N LYS A 657 19.35 -29.59 28.81
CA LYS A 657 19.72 -30.59 29.82
C LYS A 657 18.81 -30.54 31.05
N GLY A 658 18.19 -29.38 31.33
CA GLY A 658 17.25 -29.18 32.43
C GLY A 658 15.92 -29.93 32.29
N LYS A 659 15.61 -30.47 31.10
CA LYS A 659 14.31 -31.12 30.80
C LYS A 659 13.92 -32.26 31.75
N LYS A 660 14.90 -32.92 32.39
CA LYS A 660 14.65 -33.99 33.36
C LYS A 660 13.91 -33.50 34.61
N PHE A 661 13.91 -32.20 34.89
CA PHE A 661 13.28 -31.58 36.06
C PHE A 661 11.85 -31.08 35.79
N LEU A 662 11.36 -31.21 34.55
CA LEU A 662 10.01 -30.81 34.16
C LEU A 662 8.97 -31.79 34.71
N THR A 663 7.77 -31.27 34.94
CA THR A 663 6.60 -32.07 35.28
C THR A 663 6.27 -33.05 34.15
N LYS A 664 5.70 -34.21 34.50
CA LYS A 664 5.11 -35.16 33.52
C LYS A 664 3.93 -34.56 32.73
N ASN A 665 3.44 -33.40 33.18
CA ASN A 665 2.31 -32.67 32.62
C ASN A 665 2.71 -31.89 31.35
N PHE A 666 3.98 -31.46 31.26
CA PHE A 666 4.51 -30.77 30.10
C PHE A 666 4.95 -31.73 28.99
N LEU A 667 4.22 -31.74 27.88
CA LEU A 667 4.61 -32.51 26.71
C LEU A 667 5.66 -31.76 25.85
N PRO A 668 6.53 -32.48 25.11
CA PRO A 668 7.50 -31.83 24.24
C PRO A 668 6.85 -30.85 23.26
N PRO A 669 7.43 -29.65 23.04
CA PRO A 669 6.86 -28.65 22.14
C PRO A 669 6.61 -29.18 20.73
N LEU A 670 5.44 -28.88 20.19
CA LEU A 670 4.96 -29.34 18.88
C LEU A 670 5.06 -28.23 17.83
N SER A 671 5.28 -28.60 16.57
CA SER A 671 5.05 -27.68 15.47
C SER A 671 3.56 -27.53 15.17
N PHE A 672 3.19 -26.43 14.50
CA PHE A 672 1.82 -26.20 14.02
C PHE A 672 1.27 -27.37 13.20
N ALA A 673 2.08 -27.94 12.30
CA ALA A 673 1.70 -29.09 11.50
C ALA A 673 1.51 -30.37 12.35
N GLN A 674 2.34 -30.59 13.37
CA GLN A 674 2.19 -31.73 14.29
C GLN A 674 0.88 -31.63 15.06
N PHE A 675 0.58 -30.45 15.64
CA PHE A 675 -0.66 -30.22 16.36
C PHE A 675 -1.89 -30.37 15.46
N SER A 676 -1.85 -29.78 14.26
CA SER A 676 -2.90 -29.94 13.26
C SER A 676 -3.17 -31.40 12.88
N ASN A 677 -2.13 -32.22 12.73
CA ASN A 677 -2.27 -33.65 12.49
C ASN A 677 -2.93 -34.38 13.67
N ILE A 678 -2.60 -34.01 14.91
CA ILE A 678 -3.26 -34.57 16.10
C ILE A 678 -4.76 -34.22 16.07
N CYS A 679 -5.12 -32.97 15.80
CA CYS A 679 -6.52 -32.55 15.68
C CYS A 679 -7.27 -33.34 14.59
N LYS A 680 -6.62 -33.62 13.44
CA LYS A 680 -7.23 -34.47 12.39
C LYS A 680 -7.50 -35.88 12.86
N VAL A 681 -6.61 -36.47 13.66
CA VAL A 681 -6.80 -37.81 14.21
C VAL A 681 -7.94 -37.80 15.25
N ILE A 682 -7.99 -36.80 16.13
CA ILE A 682 -9.08 -36.63 17.12
C ILE A 682 -10.45 -36.57 16.42
N LEU A 683 -10.52 -35.86 15.29
CA LEU A 683 -11.74 -35.71 14.50
C LEU A 683 -12.04 -36.90 13.57
N GLY A 684 -11.26 -37.99 13.62
CA GLY A 684 -11.44 -39.15 12.72
C GLY A 684 -11.10 -38.90 11.25
N LYS A 685 -10.49 -37.76 10.91
CA LYS A 685 -10.14 -37.37 9.53
C LYS A 685 -8.79 -37.92 9.07
N LYS A 686 -8.04 -38.55 9.97
CA LYS A 686 -6.73 -39.15 9.69
C LYS A 686 -6.53 -40.36 10.60
N ALA A 687 -5.95 -41.43 10.05
CA ALA A 687 -5.57 -42.59 10.84
C ALA A 687 -4.57 -42.21 11.96
N ALA A 688 -4.70 -42.88 13.11
CA ALA A 688 -3.76 -42.70 14.21
C ALA A 688 -2.33 -43.06 13.77
N PRO A 689 -1.29 -42.38 14.29
CA PRO A 689 0.10 -42.72 13.99
C PRO A 689 0.39 -44.18 14.38
N LYS A 690 1.26 -44.88 13.64
CA LYS A 690 1.66 -46.25 14.03
C LYS A 690 2.54 -46.28 15.30
N THR A 691 3.28 -45.21 15.55
CA THR A 691 4.23 -45.11 16.65
C THR A 691 3.54 -44.72 17.96
N LYS A 692 3.55 -45.64 18.94
CA LYS A 692 3.04 -45.41 20.31
C LYS A 692 3.75 -44.26 21.05
N SER A 693 4.96 -43.90 20.63
CA SER A 693 5.72 -42.75 21.17
C SER A 693 5.22 -41.38 20.68
N SER A 694 4.27 -41.35 19.73
CA SER A 694 3.76 -40.10 19.17
C SER A 694 3.04 -39.24 20.23
N PRO A 695 3.03 -37.90 20.07
CA PRO A 695 2.35 -37.01 21.01
C PRO A 695 0.84 -37.31 21.15
N TYR A 696 0.22 -37.86 20.11
CA TYR A 696 -1.19 -38.27 20.13
C TYR A 696 -1.48 -39.35 21.19
N TYR A 697 -0.68 -40.41 21.24
CA TYR A 697 -0.89 -41.46 22.25
C TYR A 697 -0.55 -40.99 23.66
N LYS A 698 0.41 -40.07 23.82
CA LYS A 698 0.68 -39.43 25.12
C LYS A 698 -0.52 -38.62 25.62
N LEU A 699 -1.20 -37.90 24.72
CA LEU A 699 -2.42 -37.17 25.06
C LEU A 699 -3.54 -38.12 25.47
N ILE A 700 -3.78 -39.19 24.70
CA ILE A 700 -4.79 -40.19 25.05
C ILE A 700 -4.50 -40.89 26.38
N ALA A 701 -3.25 -41.24 26.63
CA ALA A 701 -2.86 -41.90 27.87
C ALA A 701 -3.12 -41.02 29.10
N ARG A 702 -3.09 -39.69 28.95
CA ARG A 702 -3.37 -38.74 30.03
C ARG A 702 -4.84 -38.35 30.15
N ASN A 703 -5.45 -37.99 29.03
CA ASN A 703 -6.74 -37.30 29.01
C ASN A 703 -7.90 -38.24 28.65
N GLY A 704 -7.60 -39.46 28.20
CA GLY A 704 -8.56 -40.43 27.72
C GLY A 704 -8.81 -40.35 26.21
N LYS A 705 -9.54 -41.34 25.68
CA LYS A 705 -9.86 -41.44 24.25
C LYS A 705 -11.05 -40.57 23.83
N ASN A 706 -11.98 -40.30 24.74
CA ASN A 706 -13.23 -39.59 24.45
C ASN A 706 -12.98 -38.14 24.06
N ASP A 707 -12.16 -37.42 24.84
CA ASP A 707 -11.64 -36.10 24.48
C ASP A 707 -10.14 -36.06 24.80
N PRO A 708 -9.27 -36.33 23.81
CA PRO A 708 -7.83 -36.28 24.02
C PRO A 708 -7.29 -34.89 24.40
N LEU A 709 -8.09 -33.82 24.31
CA LEU A 709 -7.74 -32.46 24.75
C LEU A 709 -8.37 -32.09 26.10
N LYS A 710 -9.10 -33.00 26.75
CA LYS A 710 -9.63 -32.79 28.11
C LYS A 710 -8.50 -32.34 29.06
N LYS A 711 -8.80 -31.42 29.98
CA LYS A 711 -7.88 -30.79 30.95
C LYS A 711 -6.53 -30.44 30.33
N THR A 712 -6.54 -29.74 29.19
CA THR A 712 -5.31 -29.38 28.47
C THR A 712 -5.15 -27.88 28.31
N LEU A 713 -4.03 -27.31 28.80
CA LEU A 713 -3.58 -25.96 28.45
C LEU A 713 -2.86 -26.00 27.10
N ILE A 714 -3.35 -25.24 26.12
CA ILE A 714 -2.78 -25.18 24.77
C ILE A 714 -2.13 -23.82 24.55
N ILE A 715 -0.81 -23.74 24.70
CA ILE A 715 -0.05 -22.51 24.49
C ILE A 715 0.33 -22.43 23.01
N ILE A 716 -0.14 -21.40 22.31
CA ILE A 716 0.18 -21.18 20.88
C ILE A 716 0.99 -19.90 20.75
N ASP A 717 2.28 -20.05 20.54
CA ASP A 717 3.18 -18.94 20.24
C ASP A 717 3.05 -18.52 18.77
N GLU A 718 3.21 -17.22 18.49
CA GLU A 718 2.93 -16.62 17.17
C GLU A 718 1.56 -17.02 16.59
N ALA A 719 0.48 -16.94 17.39
CA ALA A 719 -0.84 -17.45 17.03
C ALA A 719 -1.39 -16.95 15.68
N HIS A 720 -1.00 -15.75 15.23
CA HIS A 720 -1.34 -15.22 13.90
C HIS A 720 -0.88 -16.13 12.75
N LYS A 721 0.17 -16.95 12.95
CA LYS A 721 0.67 -17.91 11.96
C LYS A 721 -0.27 -19.08 11.70
N LEU A 722 -1.28 -19.31 12.53
CA LEU A 722 -2.31 -20.31 12.27
C LEU A 722 -3.11 -20.03 10.98
N LEU A 723 -3.23 -18.76 10.58
CA LEU A 723 -4.00 -18.30 9.43
C LEU A 723 -3.12 -17.63 8.35
N ALA A 724 -1.81 -17.61 8.57
CA ALA A 724 -0.82 -17.03 7.68
C ALA A 724 -0.83 -17.70 6.29
N LYS A 725 -1.02 -16.88 5.24
CA LYS A 725 -0.98 -17.32 3.83
C LYS A 725 0.44 -17.57 3.32
N ASP A 726 1.46 -17.09 4.03
CA ASP A 726 2.90 -17.17 3.69
C ASP A 726 3.58 -18.47 4.10
N LEU A 727 2.92 -19.33 4.89
CA LEU A 727 3.43 -20.67 5.20
C LEU A 727 3.21 -21.61 3.99
N VAL A 728 4.31 -22.09 3.40
CA VAL A 728 4.30 -22.98 2.22
C VAL A 728 4.69 -24.41 2.63
N GLY A 729 4.05 -25.42 2.03
CA GLY A 729 4.46 -26.82 2.17
C GLY A 729 4.11 -27.47 3.51
N PHE A 730 4.99 -28.35 3.99
CA PHE A 730 4.76 -29.25 5.14
C PHE A 730 4.59 -28.57 6.51
N GLU A 731 4.85 -27.26 6.61
CA GLU A 731 4.67 -26.50 7.86
C GLU A 731 3.29 -25.83 7.99
N LYS A 732 2.47 -25.81 6.93
CA LYS A 732 1.18 -25.13 6.93
C LYS A 732 0.16 -25.88 7.82
N PRO A 733 -0.39 -25.24 8.87
CA PRO A 733 -1.43 -25.86 9.69
C PRO A 733 -2.76 -25.96 8.96
N ASP A 734 -3.54 -26.99 9.29
CA ASP A 734 -4.97 -27.07 8.98
C ASP A 734 -5.76 -26.42 10.09
N PHE A 735 -6.00 -25.12 9.95
CA PHE A 735 -6.79 -24.34 10.91
C PHE A 735 -8.20 -24.91 11.15
N PRO A 736 -8.98 -25.31 10.11
CA PRO A 736 -10.33 -25.84 10.34
C PRO A 736 -10.35 -27.09 11.22
N SER A 737 -9.32 -27.94 11.16
CA SER A 737 -9.21 -29.10 12.05
C SER A 737 -8.88 -28.69 13.49
N ILE A 738 -8.03 -27.68 13.68
CA ILE A 738 -7.74 -27.14 15.02
C ILE A 738 -9.00 -26.55 15.64
N GLU A 739 -9.68 -25.66 14.93
CA GLU A 739 -10.93 -25.03 15.37
C GLU A 739 -11.97 -26.09 15.76
N LYS A 740 -12.24 -27.06 14.89
CA LYS A 740 -13.22 -28.13 15.16
C LYS A 740 -12.84 -29.03 16.34
N ALA A 741 -11.55 -29.31 16.54
CA ALA A 741 -11.11 -30.14 17.67
C ALA A 741 -11.26 -29.40 19.01
N LEU A 742 -10.96 -28.10 19.06
CA LEU A 742 -11.20 -27.27 20.24
C LEU A 742 -12.70 -27.17 20.55
N GLN A 743 -13.53 -26.89 19.54
CA GLN A 743 -14.99 -26.86 19.68
C GLN A 743 -15.56 -28.20 20.15
N PHE A 744 -15.02 -29.32 19.65
CA PHE A 744 -15.36 -30.65 20.13
C PHE A 744 -15.03 -30.82 21.62
N SER A 745 -13.84 -30.40 22.05
CA SER A 745 -13.45 -30.45 23.47
C SER A 745 -14.36 -29.56 24.34
N TYR A 746 -14.71 -28.36 23.89
CA TYR A 746 -15.62 -27.47 24.62
C TYR A 746 -16.99 -28.11 24.87
N LYS A 747 -17.57 -28.72 23.82
CA LYS A 747 -18.87 -29.40 23.90
C LYS A 747 -18.82 -30.66 24.76
N THR A 748 -17.78 -31.47 24.61
CA THR A 748 -17.65 -32.77 25.28
C THR A 748 -17.27 -32.63 26.76
N SER A 749 -16.26 -31.81 27.05
CA SER A 749 -15.63 -31.74 28.39
C SER A 749 -16.06 -30.52 29.21
N LYS A 750 -16.81 -29.56 28.62
CA LYS A 750 -17.39 -28.40 29.32
C LYS A 750 -16.38 -27.64 30.19
N LYS A 751 -16.52 -27.62 31.52
CA LYS A 751 -15.60 -26.94 32.46
C LYS A 751 -14.16 -27.49 32.37
N GLU A 752 -14.03 -28.79 32.08
CA GLU A 752 -12.74 -29.50 31.94
C GLU A 752 -12.23 -29.56 30.49
N SER A 753 -12.81 -28.78 29.58
CA SER A 753 -12.32 -28.72 28.20
C SER A 753 -10.92 -28.10 28.10
N CYS A 754 -10.31 -28.27 26.93
CA CYS A 754 -9.04 -27.61 26.64
C CYS A 754 -9.14 -26.09 26.79
N ARG A 755 -8.02 -25.43 27.05
CA ARG A 755 -7.98 -23.97 27.22
C ARG A 755 -6.79 -23.37 26.46
N PRO A 756 -7.02 -22.66 25.34
CA PRO A 756 -5.94 -22.03 24.59
C PRO A 756 -5.43 -20.73 25.22
N LEU A 757 -4.11 -20.60 25.29
CA LEU A 757 -3.38 -19.35 25.54
C LEU A 757 -2.70 -18.92 24.24
N LEU A 758 -3.31 -17.97 23.53
CA LEU A 758 -2.82 -17.48 22.24
C LEU A 758 -1.88 -16.30 22.46
N MET A 759 -0.65 -16.35 21.95
CA MET A 759 0.33 -15.27 22.12
C MET A 759 0.70 -14.66 20.77
N THR A 760 0.57 -13.33 20.65
CA THR A 760 0.96 -12.62 19.42
C THR A 760 1.13 -11.11 19.66
N ALA A 761 2.04 -10.47 18.92
CA ALA A 761 2.15 -9.01 18.91
C ALA A 761 1.27 -8.35 17.83
N THR A 762 0.87 -9.13 16.82
CA THR A 762 0.13 -8.66 15.63
C THR A 762 -0.98 -9.66 15.31
N PRO A 763 -2.09 -9.68 16.07
CA PRO A 763 -3.18 -10.64 15.85
C PRO A 763 -3.98 -10.35 14.57
N ILE A 764 -4.02 -9.09 14.12
CA ILE A 764 -4.71 -8.65 12.91
C ILE A 764 -3.69 -8.54 11.76
N MET A 765 -3.86 -9.36 10.71
CA MET A 765 -2.96 -9.41 9.54
C MET A 765 -3.64 -8.83 8.28
N ASN A 766 -3.60 -9.57 7.18
CA ASN A 766 -4.09 -9.14 5.87
C ASN A 766 -5.61 -9.20 5.72
N ASP A 767 -6.28 -10.12 6.40
CA ASP A 767 -7.73 -10.27 6.38
C ASP A 767 -8.28 -9.97 7.79
N PRO A 768 -9.21 -9.00 7.95
CA PRO A 768 -9.82 -8.75 9.26
C PRO A 768 -10.57 -9.97 9.81
N MET A 769 -11.12 -10.84 8.96
CA MET A 769 -11.85 -12.03 9.40
C MET A 769 -10.94 -13.12 9.94
N ASP A 770 -9.64 -13.13 9.57
CA ASP A 770 -8.68 -14.03 10.18
C ASP A 770 -8.51 -13.72 11.68
N TYR A 771 -8.61 -12.45 12.08
CA TYR A 771 -8.60 -12.09 13.49
C TYR A 771 -9.84 -12.63 14.22
N ILE A 772 -11.02 -12.51 13.61
CA ILE A 772 -12.26 -13.07 14.17
C ILE A 772 -12.16 -14.59 14.31
N ARG A 773 -11.58 -15.28 13.33
CA ARG A 773 -11.29 -16.73 13.41
C ARG A 773 -10.38 -17.08 14.59
N LEU A 774 -9.34 -16.28 14.86
CA LEU A 774 -8.48 -16.49 16.03
C LEU A 774 -9.25 -16.32 17.34
N LEU A 775 -10.06 -15.26 17.45
CA LEU A 775 -10.89 -15.02 18.65
C LEU A 775 -11.92 -16.13 18.87
N ASN A 776 -12.47 -16.70 17.80
CA ASN A 776 -13.37 -17.85 17.86
C ASN A 776 -12.73 -19.14 18.40
N LEU A 777 -11.40 -19.23 18.48
CA LEU A 777 -10.75 -20.31 19.20
C LEU A 777 -10.95 -20.19 20.72
N LEU A 778 -11.26 -19.01 21.25
CA LEU A 778 -11.36 -18.74 22.69
C LEU A 778 -12.78 -18.89 23.25
N GLN A 779 -13.74 -19.34 22.45
CA GLN A 779 -15.15 -19.34 22.85
C GLN A 779 -15.99 -20.40 22.13
N GLU A 780 -17.05 -20.84 22.81
CA GLU A 780 -18.05 -21.77 22.27
C GLU A 780 -18.97 -21.07 21.26
N ASP A 781 -19.49 -19.89 21.63
CA ASP A 781 -20.33 -19.06 20.75
C ASP A 781 -19.47 -18.33 19.72
N GLN A 782 -19.36 -18.91 18.53
CA GLN A 782 -18.51 -18.38 17.47
C GLN A 782 -19.15 -17.17 16.76
N MET A 783 -18.35 -16.12 16.57
CA MET A 783 -18.71 -14.98 15.74
C MET A 783 -18.70 -15.36 14.25
N PRO A 784 -19.52 -14.74 13.39
CA PRO A 784 -19.48 -14.98 11.95
C PRO A 784 -18.10 -14.64 11.37
N THR A 785 -17.59 -15.48 10.47
CA THR A 785 -16.26 -15.31 9.86
C THR A 785 -16.31 -14.90 8.38
N GLN A 786 -17.51 -14.71 7.85
CA GLN A 786 -17.74 -14.05 6.57
C GLN A 786 -18.08 -12.58 6.82
N ILE A 787 -17.44 -11.67 6.07
CA ILE A 787 -17.53 -10.23 6.33
C ILE A 787 -18.98 -9.71 6.30
N ASP A 788 -19.81 -10.18 5.37
CA ASP A 788 -21.20 -9.75 5.22
C ASP A 788 -22.07 -10.22 6.40
N GLU A 789 -21.86 -11.44 6.89
CA GLU A 789 -22.57 -11.98 8.06
C GLU A 789 -22.10 -11.34 9.35
N PHE A 790 -20.80 -11.07 9.44
CA PHE A 790 -20.20 -10.38 10.57
C PHE A 790 -20.77 -8.96 10.68
N LEU A 791 -20.82 -8.20 9.59
CA LEU A 791 -21.35 -6.83 9.60
C LEU A 791 -22.87 -6.77 9.80
N LYS A 792 -23.62 -7.83 9.47
CA LYS A 792 -25.02 -7.97 9.91
C LYS A 792 -25.14 -8.13 11.43
N SER A 793 -24.23 -8.89 12.03
CA SER A 793 -24.21 -9.16 13.48
C SER A 793 -23.57 -8.04 14.30
N PHE A 794 -22.65 -7.28 13.70
CA PHE A 794 -21.87 -6.19 14.27
C PHE A 794 -21.95 -4.97 13.34
N PRO A 795 -23.12 -4.31 13.27
CA PRO A 795 -23.34 -3.20 12.34
C PRO A 795 -22.43 -2.02 12.63
N VAL A 796 -21.98 -1.36 11.56
CA VAL A 796 -21.22 -0.11 11.60
C VAL A 796 -22.10 1.10 11.24
N ASP A 797 -21.68 2.30 11.62
CA ASP A 797 -22.30 3.58 11.26
C ASP A 797 -21.80 4.11 9.91
N ASP A 798 -22.29 5.29 9.51
CA ASP A 798 -21.91 5.95 8.25
C ASP A 798 -20.42 6.36 8.20
N LYS A 799 -19.74 6.34 9.36
CA LYS A 799 -18.30 6.60 9.49
C LYS A 799 -17.49 5.31 9.61
N LEU A 800 -18.11 4.15 9.35
CA LEU A 800 -17.55 2.80 9.47
C LEU A 800 -17.08 2.43 10.89
N LYS A 801 -17.67 3.05 11.92
CA LYS A 801 -17.43 2.69 13.33
C LYS A 801 -18.49 1.73 13.82
N PHE A 802 -18.17 0.81 14.73
CA PHE A 802 -19.17 -0.09 15.29
C PHE A 802 -20.25 0.69 16.05
N LYS A 803 -21.52 0.36 15.80
CA LYS A 803 -22.64 0.90 16.58
C LYS A 803 -22.52 0.44 18.03
N LYS A 804 -23.06 1.22 18.98
CA LYS A 804 -23.00 0.90 20.42
C LYS A 804 -23.51 -0.50 20.75
N THR A 805 -24.56 -0.98 20.06
CA THR A 805 -25.08 -2.34 20.22
C THR A 805 -24.08 -3.42 19.80
N ALA A 806 -23.32 -3.19 18.71
CA ALA A 806 -22.26 -4.08 18.26
C ALA A 806 -21.07 -4.08 19.23
N VAL A 807 -20.70 -2.90 19.75
CA VAL A 807 -19.64 -2.74 20.76
C VAL A 807 -19.97 -3.55 22.01
N ASN A 808 -21.17 -3.38 22.57
CA ASN A 808 -21.61 -4.12 23.76
C ASN A 808 -21.58 -5.63 23.51
N LYS A 809 -22.19 -6.09 22.40
CA LYS A 809 -22.19 -7.51 22.04
C LYS A 809 -20.78 -8.09 21.89
N PHE A 810 -19.85 -7.33 21.31
CA PHE A 810 -18.46 -7.75 21.16
C PHE A 810 -17.75 -7.83 22.51
N GLN A 811 -17.98 -6.84 23.39
CA GLN A 811 -17.46 -6.83 24.75
C GLN A 811 -18.00 -7.99 25.58
N ASP A 812 -19.30 -8.29 25.50
CA ASP A 812 -19.92 -9.42 26.22
C ASP A 812 -19.34 -10.76 25.75
N LEU A 813 -19.19 -10.94 24.43
CA LEU A 813 -18.59 -12.15 23.87
C LEU A 813 -17.12 -12.30 24.27
N LEU A 814 -16.35 -11.22 24.35
CA LEU A 814 -14.90 -11.27 24.56
C LEU A 814 -14.45 -10.86 25.97
N MET A 815 -15.40 -10.72 26.89
CA MET A 815 -15.17 -10.39 28.29
C MET A 815 -14.16 -11.35 28.90
N GLY A 816 -13.03 -10.82 29.37
CA GLY A 816 -11.95 -11.61 29.97
C GLY A 816 -11.08 -12.43 29.01
N LYS A 817 -11.29 -12.34 27.69
CA LYS A 817 -10.60 -13.18 26.70
C LYS A 817 -9.42 -12.49 26.01
N ILE A 818 -9.19 -11.20 26.24
CA ILE A 818 -8.10 -10.43 25.62
C ILE A 818 -7.32 -9.72 26.72
N SER A 819 -6.00 -9.92 26.77
CA SER A 819 -5.06 -9.09 27.52
C SER A 819 -4.21 -8.30 26.53
N TYR A 820 -4.09 -6.99 26.74
CA TYR A 820 -3.40 -6.08 25.84
C TYR A 820 -2.31 -5.28 26.55
N LEU A 821 -1.08 -5.39 26.03
CA LEU A 821 0.07 -4.65 26.55
C LEU A 821 0.98 -4.14 25.44
N ASN A 822 1.11 -2.82 25.36
CA ASN A 822 2.08 -2.17 24.48
C ASN A 822 3.19 -1.48 25.29
N ARG A 823 4.35 -2.13 25.40
CA ARG A 823 5.55 -1.61 26.07
C ARG A 823 6.50 -0.87 25.12
N THR A 824 6.15 -0.74 23.83
CA THR A 824 7.00 -0.07 22.84
C THR A 824 7.31 1.38 23.23
N TRP A 825 6.46 1.98 24.06
CA TRP A 825 6.58 3.34 24.57
C TRP A 825 7.16 3.43 25.99
N ASP A 826 7.60 2.34 26.61
CA ASP A 826 8.24 2.36 27.94
C ASP A 826 9.73 2.77 27.81
N PRO A 827 10.09 4.04 28.10
CA PRO A 827 11.41 4.59 27.79
C PRO A 827 12.53 4.03 28.68
N ARG A 828 12.17 3.35 29.79
CA ARG A 828 13.12 2.79 30.76
C ARG A 828 13.88 1.58 30.22
N TYR A 829 13.24 0.81 29.35
CA TYR A 829 13.77 -0.44 28.81
C TYR A 829 13.79 -0.48 27.28
N PHE A 830 12.93 0.31 26.63
CA PHE A 830 12.78 0.33 25.18
C PHE A 830 13.15 1.68 24.61
N VAL A 831 13.65 1.62 23.38
CA VAL A 831 13.97 2.81 22.61
C VAL A 831 12.70 3.49 22.11
N GLN A 832 12.66 4.81 22.21
CA GLN A 832 11.55 5.64 21.75
C GLN A 832 11.71 5.94 20.25
N PRO A 833 10.77 5.47 19.40
CA PRO A 833 10.84 5.68 17.96
C PRO A 833 10.48 7.13 17.59
N VAL A 834 11.38 7.80 16.86
CA VAL A 834 11.16 9.14 16.29
C VAL A 834 10.99 8.99 14.78
N PHE A 835 9.78 9.24 14.27
CA PHE A 835 9.45 9.01 12.86
C PHE A 835 9.71 10.24 11.99
N HIS A 836 10.52 10.07 10.95
CA HIS A 836 10.84 11.05 9.91
C HIS A 836 10.37 10.54 8.55
N ASN A 837 9.75 11.40 7.75
CA ASN A 837 9.37 11.08 6.36
C ASN A 837 10.26 11.86 5.41
N ILE A 838 10.87 11.17 4.45
CA ILE A 838 11.66 11.76 3.37
C ILE A 838 10.92 11.51 2.08
N GLU A 839 10.49 12.58 1.43
CA GLU A 839 9.84 12.52 0.12
C GLU A 839 10.90 12.59 -0.99
N ALA A 840 10.81 11.69 -1.97
CA ALA A 840 11.72 11.61 -3.11
C ALA A 840 10.91 11.54 -4.41
N PRO A 841 10.97 12.56 -5.29
CA PRO A 841 10.28 12.49 -6.58
C PRO A 841 10.84 11.34 -7.41
N ILE A 842 9.96 10.65 -8.13
CA ILE A 842 10.41 9.69 -9.14
C ILE A 842 11.14 10.42 -10.27
N SER A 843 12.07 9.75 -10.92
CA SER A 843 12.73 10.33 -12.10
C SER A 843 11.72 10.49 -13.24
N GLU A 844 11.57 11.72 -13.72
CA GLU A 844 10.70 12.06 -14.84
C GLU A 844 11.39 11.83 -16.18
N MET A 845 10.59 11.68 -17.23
CA MET A 845 11.10 11.66 -18.60
C MET A 845 11.77 12.99 -18.94
N VAL A 846 12.96 12.93 -19.52
CA VAL A 846 13.67 14.09 -20.01
C VAL A 846 12.98 14.57 -21.28
N ILE A 847 12.42 15.79 -21.24
CA ILE A 847 11.91 16.51 -22.40
C ILE A 847 13.11 17.25 -22.99
N GLY A 848 13.67 16.75 -24.08
CA GLY A 848 14.99 17.14 -24.58
C GLY A 848 15.13 18.52 -25.22
N ASN A 849 14.37 19.54 -24.81
CA ASN A 849 14.25 20.79 -25.58
C ASN A 849 15.60 21.50 -25.79
N GLU A 850 16.42 21.67 -24.75
CA GLU A 850 17.67 22.48 -24.84
C GLU A 850 18.65 21.99 -25.92
N LYS A 851 18.92 20.68 -25.98
CA LYS A 851 19.84 20.12 -26.99
C LYS A 851 19.26 20.14 -28.41
N PHE A 852 17.94 20.04 -28.54
CA PHE A 852 17.28 20.18 -29.84
C PHE A 852 17.31 21.66 -30.29
N GLU A 853 17.12 22.61 -29.37
CA GLU A 853 17.22 24.05 -29.63
C GLU A 853 18.65 24.46 -30.04
N GLU A 854 19.68 23.94 -29.37
CA GLU A 854 21.08 24.15 -29.77
C GLU A 854 21.36 23.61 -31.18
N LEU A 855 20.81 22.43 -31.51
CA LEU A 855 20.97 21.84 -32.83
C LEU A 855 20.24 22.65 -33.91
N ASP A 856 19.06 23.18 -33.61
CA ASP A 856 18.32 24.05 -34.51
C ASP A 856 19.06 25.39 -34.74
N LYS A 857 19.67 25.97 -33.70
CA LYS A 857 20.54 27.15 -33.82
C LYS A 857 21.75 26.88 -34.73
N LYS A 858 22.42 25.75 -34.53
CA LYS A 858 23.57 25.34 -35.36
C LYS A 858 23.19 25.17 -36.84
N LEU A 859 22.01 24.60 -37.12
CA LEU A 859 21.50 24.52 -38.49
C LEU A 859 21.27 25.91 -39.10
N ALA A 860 20.70 26.84 -38.32
CA ALA A 860 20.50 28.22 -38.77
C ALA A 860 21.85 28.91 -39.10
N GLU A 861 22.86 28.74 -38.26
CA GLU A 861 24.21 29.26 -38.49
C GLU A 861 24.87 28.66 -39.75
N ASP A 862 24.77 27.35 -39.94
CA ASP A 862 25.35 26.68 -41.10
C ASP A 862 24.64 27.06 -42.41
N LEU A 863 23.31 27.26 -42.37
CA LEU A 863 22.56 27.80 -43.52
C LEU A 863 22.96 29.25 -43.82
N ALA A 864 23.16 30.08 -42.80
CA ALA A 864 23.65 31.45 -42.98
C ALA A 864 25.05 31.50 -43.61
N LYS A 865 25.94 30.55 -43.27
CA LYS A 865 27.24 30.40 -43.96
C LYS A 865 27.07 30.05 -45.44
N CYS A 866 26.10 29.20 -45.79
CA CYS A 866 25.81 28.89 -47.19
C CYS A 866 25.33 30.10 -47.97
N ASP A 867 24.61 31.03 -47.34
CA ASP A 867 24.13 32.24 -48.02
C ASP A 867 25.28 33.21 -48.37
N LYS A 868 26.41 33.16 -47.65
CA LYS A 868 27.63 33.93 -48.02
C LYS A 868 28.18 33.56 -49.41
N ILE A 869 28.00 32.31 -49.85
CA ILE A 869 28.38 31.86 -51.21
C ILE A 869 27.66 32.69 -52.28
N VAL A 870 26.41 33.10 -51.99
CA VAL A 870 25.62 33.91 -52.91
C VAL A 870 26.14 35.35 -52.94
N GLU A 871 26.52 35.90 -51.79
CA GLU A 871 27.08 37.26 -51.70
C GLU A 871 28.44 37.35 -52.40
N GLU A 872 29.36 36.42 -52.14
CA GLU A 872 30.66 36.35 -52.82
C GLU A 872 30.50 36.19 -54.34
N ALA A 873 29.55 35.37 -54.79
CA ALA A 873 29.26 35.21 -56.21
C ALA A 873 28.61 36.46 -56.84
N LYS A 874 27.83 37.24 -56.09
CA LYS A 874 27.29 38.53 -56.55
C LYS A 874 28.41 39.55 -56.74
N GLU A 875 29.37 39.61 -55.83
CA GLU A 875 30.54 40.50 -55.95
C GLU A 875 31.42 40.12 -57.14
N ALA A 876 31.78 38.85 -57.26
CA ALA A 876 32.56 38.35 -58.41
C ALA A 876 31.84 38.60 -59.75
N ARG A 877 30.51 38.48 -59.77
CA ARG A 877 29.69 38.81 -60.94
C ARG A 877 29.73 40.30 -61.28
N LYS A 878 29.58 41.19 -60.29
CA LYS A 878 29.66 42.65 -60.50
C LYS A 878 31.02 43.06 -61.06
N ASP A 879 32.10 42.47 -60.55
CA ASP A 879 33.45 42.70 -61.07
C ASP A 879 33.59 42.26 -62.53
N ALA A 880 33.14 41.05 -62.85
CA ALA A 880 33.18 40.53 -64.22
C ALA A 880 32.26 41.31 -65.19
N GLU A 881 31.11 41.81 -64.73
CA GLU A 881 30.22 42.69 -65.53
C GLU A 881 30.89 44.05 -65.82
N ARG A 882 31.63 44.62 -64.85
CA ARG A 882 32.41 45.84 -65.05
C ARG A 882 33.51 45.64 -66.09
N ARG A 883 34.33 44.58 -65.94
CA ARG A 883 35.38 44.21 -66.90
C ARG A 883 34.83 43.97 -68.31
N LEU A 884 33.63 43.38 -68.40
CA LEU A 884 32.97 43.16 -69.68
C LEU A 884 32.61 44.48 -70.37
N LEU A 885 32.04 45.43 -69.62
CA LEU A 885 31.64 46.74 -70.16
C LEU A 885 32.86 47.51 -70.68
N GLU A 886 33.95 47.53 -69.91
CA GLU A 886 35.21 48.18 -70.29
C GLU A 886 35.77 47.59 -71.60
N GLU A 887 35.82 46.25 -71.74
CA GLU A 887 36.31 45.63 -72.98
C GLU A 887 35.34 45.71 -74.16
N GLU A 888 34.02 45.79 -73.91
CA GLU A 888 33.04 46.04 -74.97
C GLU A 888 33.14 47.48 -75.50
N MET A 889 33.41 48.46 -74.63
CA MET A 889 33.70 49.84 -75.05
C MET A 889 34.97 49.90 -75.88
N LYS A 890 36.07 49.29 -75.40
CA LYS A 890 37.35 49.23 -76.12
C LYS A 890 37.21 48.55 -77.49
N TYR A 891 36.48 47.44 -77.56
CA TYR A 891 36.19 46.76 -78.82
C TYR A 891 35.43 47.69 -79.79
N THR A 892 34.43 48.41 -79.29
CA THR A 892 33.60 49.32 -80.10
C THR A 892 34.44 50.47 -80.65
N GLU A 893 35.29 51.07 -79.82
CA GLU A 893 36.22 52.13 -80.24
C GLU A 893 37.20 51.63 -81.31
N LEU A 894 37.81 50.45 -81.13
CA LEU A 894 38.71 49.83 -82.09
C LEU A 894 38.01 49.54 -83.43
N VAL A 895 36.74 49.12 -83.41
CA VAL A 895 35.94 48.94 -84.63
C VAL A 895 35.76 50.27 -85.36
N GLU A 896 35.48 51.34 -84.63
CA GLU A 896 35.30 52.69 -85.19
C GLU A 896 36.62 53.24 -85.77
N GLN A 897 37.74 53.02 -85.08
CA GLN A 897 39.09 53.37 -85.57
C GLN A 897 39.43 52.61 -86.86
N VAL A 898 39.11 51.31 -86.95
CA VAL A 898 39.29 50.54 -88.20
C VAL A 898 38.43 51.12 -89.33
N LYS A 899 37.19 51.55 -89.07
CA LYS A 899 36.35 52.22 -90.07
C LYS A 899 36.95 53.56 -90.50
N LYS A 900 37.41 54.37 -89.55
CA LYS A 900 38.01 55.68 -89.79
C LYS A 900 39.28 55.56 -90.64
N VAL A 901 40.20 54.65 -90.29
CA VAL A 901 41.40 54.36 -91.09
C VAL A 901 41.04 53.95 -92.52
N ASN A 902 39.94 53.21 -92.74
CA ASN A 902 39.49 52.89 -94.10
C ASN A 902 38.89 54.10 -94.83
N ALA A 903 38.17 54.98 -94.12
CA ALA A 903 37.59 56.19 -94.69
C ALA A 903 38.68 57.19 -95.08
N ASP A 904 39.60 57.48 -94.15
CA ASP A 904 40.76 58.37 -94.35
C ASP A 904 41.63 57.86 -95.52
N MET A 905 41.90 56.55 -95.57
CA MET A 905 42.62 55.92 -96.69
C MET A 905 41.90 56.11 -98.03
N LYS A 906 40.57 55.97 -98.07
CA LYS A 906 39.79 56.17 -99.30
C LYS A 906 39.85 57.63 -99.77
N GLN A 907 39.80 58.57 -98.84
CA GLN A 907 39.85 59.99 -99.11
C GLN A 907 41.23 60.41 -99.64
N GLU A 908 42.32 60.05 -98.93
CA GLU A 908 43.68 60.37 -99.38
C GLU A 908 44.06 59.68 -100.71
N LEU A 909 43.49 58.50 -101.00
CA LEU A 909 43.66 57.83 -102.30
C LEU A 909 42.93 58.52 -103.47
N ALA A 910 41.87 59.28 -103.19
CA ALA A 910 41.14 60.04 -104.19
C ALA A 910 41.96 61.24 -104.67
N ASP A 911 42.71 61.86 -103.75
CA ASP A 911 43.45 63.11 -103.97
C ASP A 911 44.92 62.90 -104.42
N ALA A 912 45.45 61.68 -104.40
CA ALA A 912 46.88 61.38 -104.66
C ALA A 912 47.26 61.10 -106.13
N TYR A 913 48.48 61.47 -106.53
CA TYR A 913 49.04 61.18 -107.86
C TYR A 913 49.34 59.67 -108.05
N PRO A 914 49.35 59.13 -109.30
CA PRO A 914 49.48 57.68 -109.56
C PRO A 914 50.70 57.01 -108.90
N LYS A 915 51.82 57.73 -108.77
CA LYS A 915 53.06 57.22 -108.15
C LYS A 915 53.00 57.12 -106.62
N GLU A 916 52.06 57.81 -105.96
CA GLU A 916 51.94 57.89 -104.49
C GLU A 916 50.92 56.90 -103.91
N LYS A 917 49.98 56.41 -104.72
CA LYS A 917 48.89 55.52 -104.28
C LYS A 917 49.37 54.19 -103.68
N ALA A 918 50.54 53.67 -104.11
CA ALA A 918 51.12 52.45 -103.56
C ALA A 918 51.58 52.64 -102.09
N TYR A 919 52.23 53.77 -101.82
CA TYR A 919 52.72 54.12 -100.48
C TYR A 919 51.58 54.36 -99.48
N ILE A 920 50.51 55.06 -99.91
CA ILE A 920 49.33 55.32 -99.07
C ILE A 920 48.64 54.00 -98.67
N ARG A 921 48.49 53.05 -99.62
CA ARG A 921 47.93 51.72 -99.30
C ARG A 921 48.78 50.95 -98.31
N GLU A 922 50.10 51.06 -98.37
CA GLU A 922 50.99 50.39 -97.42
C GLU A 922 50.93 51.02 -96.02
N LYS A 923 50.97 52.35 -95.92
CA LYS A 923 50.88 53.12 -94.67
C LYS A 923 49.58 52.82 -93.91
N TYR A 924 48.44 52.99 -94.57
CA TYR A 924 47.13 52.71 -93.98
C TYR A 924 46.89 51.20 -93.81
N GLY A 925 47.48 50.36 -94.66
CA GLY A 925 47.44 48.90 -94.55
C GLY A 925 48.14 48.37 -93.30
N LYS A 926 49.31 48.91 -92.94
CA LYS A 926 50.02 48.58 -91.69
C LYS A 926 49.20 48.99 -90.46
N THR A 927 48.74 50.24 -90.44
CA THR A 927 47.91 50.80 -89.36
C THR A 927 46.60 50.04 -89.18
N LYS A 928 45.92 49.68 -90.27
CA LYS A 928 44.70 48.87 -90.25
C LYS A 928 44.92 47.46 -89.70
N LYS A 929 46.01 46.80 -90.11
CA LYS A 929 46.37 45.46 -89.59
C LYS A 929 46.59 45.49 -88.09
N GLU A 930 47.22 46.55 -87.59
CA GLU A 930 47.47 46.74 -86.16
C GLU A 930 46.16 46.92 -85.37
N TYR A 931 45.27 47.81 -85.79
CA TYR A 931 43.96 47.96 -85.14
C TYR A 931 43.08 46.71 -85.25
N MET A 932 43.13 45.98 -86.38
CA MET A 932 42.43 44.70 -86.52
C MET A 932 42.95 43.64 -85.54
N LYS A 933 44.27 43.60 -85.28
CA LYS A 933 44.87 42.70 -84.30
C LYS A 933 44.36 43.01 -82.89
N TYR A 934 44.38 44.28 -82.48
CA TYR A 934 43.85 44.69 -81.16
C TYR A 934 42.35 44.46 -81.03
N ARG A 935 41.56 44.68 -82.10
CA ARG A 935 40.13 44.39 -82.13
C ARG A 935 39.87 42.90 -81.90
N ASP A 936 40.57 42.03 -82.61
CA ASP A 936 40.37 40.58 -82.50
C ASP A 936 40.78 40.04 -81.13
N GLU A 937 41.79 40.65 -80.51
CA GLU A 937 42.20 40.40 -79.12
C GLU A 937 41.11 40.84 -78.13
N SER A 938 40.58 42.06 -78.26
CA SER A 938 39.46 42.55 -77.44
C SER A 938 38.21 41.67 -77.59
N LEU A 939 37.90 41.19 -78.80
CA LEU A 939 36.78 40.27 -79.05
C LEU A 939 36.99 38.90 -78.37
N LYS A 940 38.22 38.40 -78.32
CA LYS A 940 38.57 37.18 -77.57
C LYS A 940 38.36 37.41 -76.07
N ASN A 941 38.77 38.56 -75.54
CA ASN A 941 38.58 38.92 -74.13
C ASN A 941 37.09 38.99 -73.77
N VAL A 942 36.26 39.68 -74.56
CA VAL A 942 34.80 39.74 -74.38
C VAL A 942 34.17 38.34 -74.35
N LYS A 943 34.55 37.45 -75.27
CA LYS A 943 34.07 36.06 -75.29
C LYS A 943 34.52 35.28 -74.05
N SER A 944 35.74 35.50 -73.57
CA SER A 944 36.28 34.89 -72.36
C SER A 944 35.51 35.32 -71.11
N ILE A 945 35.30 36.63 -70.92
CA ILE A 945 34.57 37.19 -69.77
C ILE A 945 33.10 36.72 -69.77
N LYS A 946 32.44 36.66 -70.94
CA LYS A 946 31.09 36.07 -71.05
C LYS A 946 31.03 34.60 -70.62
N LYS A 947 32.12 33.84 -70.85
CA LYS A 947 32.24 32.45 -70.38
C LYS A 947 32.46 32.38 -68.87
N GLU A 948 33.30 33.25 -68.33
CA GLU A 948 33.54 33.42 -66.89
C GLU A 948 32.22 33.72 -66.14
N LEU A 949 31.43 34.69 -66.60
CA LEU A 949 30.12 35.03 -66.04
C LEU A 949 29.16 33.84 -65.97
N LYS A 950 29.08 33.05 -67.06
CA LYS A 950 28.26 31.82 -67.08
C LYS A 950 28.75 30.79 -66.07
N GLN A 951 30.06 30.71 -65.84
CA GLN A 951 30.67 29.78 -64.90
C GLN A 951 30.40 30.18 -63.45
N ILE A 952 30.51 31.48 -63.12
CA ILE A 952 30.22 32.03 -61.78
C ILE A 952 28.78 31.70 -61.35
N ILE A 953 27.80 31.88 -62.23
CA ILE A 953 26.39 31.60 -61.94
C ILE A 953 26.12 30.10 -61.76
N ARG A 954 26.77 29.24 -62.57
CA ARG A 954 26.60 27.78 -62.48
C ARG A 954 27.24 27.22 -61.22
N ASN A 955 28.47 27.64 -60.91
CA ASN A 955 29.19 27.18 -59.73
C ASN A 955 28.46 27.63 -58.45
N SER A 956 28.09 28.91 -58.34
CA SER A 956 27.38 29.41 -57.14
C SER A 956 26.08 28.67 -56.85
N LYS A 957 25.27 28.36 -57.88
CA LYS A 957 24.05 27.54 -57.70
C LYS A 957 24.36 26.11 -57.24
N LYS A 958 25.41 25.50 -57.81
CA LYS A 958 25.82 24.13 -57.47
C LYS A 958 26.39 24.06 -56.05
N ASP A 959 27.24 25.02 -55.69
CA ASP A 959 27.93 25.09 -54.40
C ASP A 959 26.95 25.42 -53.28
N LEU A 960 26.00 26.35 -53.50
CA LEU A 960 24.89 26.61 -52.58
C LEU A 960 24.04 25.37 -52.34
N LEU A 961 23.69 24.64 -53.40
CA LEU A 961 22.90 23.41 -53.30
C LEU A 961 23.65 22.32 -52.52
N ASN A 962 24.95 22.16 -52.77
CA ASN A 962 25.79 21.19 -52.05
C ASN A 962 25.93 21.58 -50.58
N CYS A 963 26.26 22.84 -50.27
CA CYS A 963 26.36 23.36 -48.91
C CYS A 963 25.08 23.13 -48.11
N ARG A 964 23.91 23.49 -48.67
CA ARG A 964 22.62 23.26 -48.01
C ARG A 964 22.31 21.78 -47.83
N LYS A 965 22.68 20.92 -48.78
CA LYS A 965 22.52 19.45 -48.64
C LYS A 965 23.38 18.92 -47.50
N ASP A 966 24.62 19.36 -47.39
CA ASP A 966 25.55 18.91 -46.35
C ASP A 966 25.12 19.38 -44.95
N ALA A 967 24.71 20.64 -44.81
CA ALA A 967 24.15 21.18 -43.56
C ALA A 967 22.93 20.37 -43.10
N ASN A 968 21.97 20.12 -43.99
CA ASN A 968 20.78 19.32 -43.69
C ASN A 968 21.11 17.85 -43.38
N LYS A 969 22.10 17.27 -44.06
CA LYS A 969 22.55 15.89 -43.81
C LYS A 969 23.21 15.76 -42.43
N SER A 970 24.04 16.73 -42.06
CA SER A 970 24.67 16.83 -40.73
C SER A 970 23.61 16.94 -39.64
N PHE A 971 22.66 17.87 -39.78
CA PHE A 971 21.53 18.04 -38.87
C PHE A 971 20.71 16.76 -38.69
N LYS A 972 20.31 16.10 -39.79
CA LYS A 972 19.53 14.85 -39.72
C LYS A 972 20.27 13.74 -38.94
N LYS A 973 21.59 13.61 -39.16
CA LYS A 973 22.43 12.62 -38.46
C LYS A 973 22.50 12.91 -36.96
N GLU A 974 22.72 14.16 -36.59
CA GLU A 974 22.84 14.59 -35.20
C GLU A 974 21.49 14.55 -34.46
N ASN A 975 20.40 14.98 -35.09
CA ASN A 975 19.04 14.88 -34.56
C ASN A 975 18.62 13.42 -34.30
N LEU A 976 18.92 12.50 -35.24
CA LEU A 976 18.65 11.07 -35.05
C LEU A 976 19.44 10.50 -33.86
N LYS A 977 20.70 10.91 -33.69
CA LYS A 977 21.53 10.53 -32.54
C LYS A 977 20.92 11.03 -31.23
N LEU A 978 20.56 12.31 -31.15
CA LEU A 978 19.92 12.90 -29.97
C LEU A 978 18.57 12.23 -29.64
N LYS A 979 17.74 11.92 -30.64
CA LYS A 979 16.49 11.18 -30.44
C LYS A 979 16.73 9.78 -29.88
N LYS A 980 17.77 9.09 -30.33
CA LYS A 980 18.15 7.77 -29.82
C LYS A 980 18.63 7.85 -28.36
N GLU A 981 19.50 8.81 -28.05
CA GLU A 981 19.99 9.05 -26.69
C GLU A 981 18.86 9.44 -25.73
N ALA A 982 17.97 10.34 -26.14
CA ALA A 982 16.79 10.74 -25.36
C ALA A 982 15.86 9.56 -25.10
N LYS A 983 15.65 8.69 -26.09
CA LYS A 983 14.87 7.46 -25.94
C LYS A 983 15.52 6.50 -24.94
N GLU A 984 16.81 6.22 -25.06
CA GLU A 984 17.54 5.33 -24.14
C GLU A 984 17.56 5.86 -22.70
N LYS A 985 17.72 7.18 -22.54
CA LYS A 985 17.65 7.85 -21.24
C LYS A 985 16.24 7.75 -20.65
N ASN A 986 15.20 8.02 -21.44
CA ASN A 986 13.81 7.91 -21.00
C ASN A 986 13.42 6.47 -20.66
N GLU A 987 13.88 5.46 -21.39
CA GLU A 987 13.65 4.05 -21.05
C GLU A 987 14.23 3.64 -19.68
N SER A 988 15.14 4.45 -19.16
CA SER A 988 15.78 4.28 -17.85
C SER A 988 15.05 5.02 -16.72
N THR A 989 14.11 5.91 -17.02
CA THR A 989 13.37 6.67 -16.00
C THR A 989 12.21 5.86 -15.45
N GLN A 990 11.92 6.09 -14.17
CA GLN A 990 10.79 5.53 -13.46
C GLN A 990 9.45 5.89 -14.11
N GLU A 991 9.23 7.17 -14.48
CA GLU A 991 8.00 7.59 -15.14
C GLU A 991 7.73 6.82 -16.45
N PHE A 992 8.74 6.69 -17.31
CA PHE A 992 8.61 5.95 -18.56
C PHE A 992 8.24 4.48 -18.32
N VAL A 993 8.92 3.83 -17.37
CA VAL A 993 8.68 2.41 -17.07
C VAL A 993 7.30 2.21 -16.43
N LEU A 994 6.83 3.13 -15.58
CA LEU A 994 5.47 3.11 -15.03
C LEU A 994 4.42 3.18 -16.15
N LEU A 995 4.56 4.12 -17.08
CA LEU A 995 3.62 4.31 -18.19
C LEU A 995 3.65 3.12 -19.18
N ASN A 996 4.84 2.73 -19.63
CA ASN A 996 4.98 1.82 -20.77
C ASN A 996 5.08 0.34 -20.37
N LYS A 997 5.68 0.02 -19.22
CA LYS A 997 5.85 -1.39 -18.78
C LYS A 997 4.85 -1.79 -17.70
N CYS A 998 4.66 -0.96 -16.68
CA CYS A 998 3.65 -1.23 -15.66
C CYS A 998 2.22 -0.96 -16.17
N LYS A 999 2.08 -0.27 -17.31
CA LYS A 999 0.80 0.11 -17.93
C LYS A 999 -0.04 1.01 -17.01
N VAL A 1000 0.62 1.90 -16.26
CA VAL A 1000 -0.06 2.93 -15.48
C VAL A 1000 -0.65 3.95 -16.45
N LYS A 1001 -1.94 4.29 -16.30
CA LYS A 1001 -2.58 5.32 -17.13
C LYS A 1001 -1.94 6.68 -16.89
N SER A 1002 -1.62 7.38 -17.97
CA SER A 1002 -0.99 8.70 -17.93
C SER A 1002 -1.82 9.74 -17.17
N ASP A 1003 -3.15 9.70 -17.28
CA ASP A 1003 -4.03 10.63 -16.55
C ASP A 1003 -3.97 10.44 -15.03
N ILE A 1004 -3.89 9.18 -14.57
CA ILE A 1004 -3.74 8.85 -13.15
C ILE A 1004 -2.39 9.36 -12.65
N LEU A 1005 -1.32 9.06 -13.40
CA LEU A 1005 0.03 9.48 -13.01
C LEU A 1005 0.14 11.02 -12.98
N LYS A 1006 -0.48 11.73 -13.94
CA LYS A 1006 -0.51 13.21 -13.99
C LYS A 1006 -1.38 13.85 -12.90
N GLY A 1007 -2.02 13.07 -12.03
CA GLY A 1007 -2.83 13.58 -10.92
C GLY A 1007 -4.21 14.11 -11.34
N LYS A 1008 -4.71 13.76 -12.52
CA LYS A 1008 -6.12 14.03 -12.88
C LYS A 1008 -6.99 13.05 -12.09
N GLN A 1009 -7.75 13.58 -11.13
CA GLN A 1009 -8.56 12.83 -10.16
C GLN A 1009 -9.60 11.90 -10.79
#